data_AF-A0A524EXM2-F1
#
_entry.id   AF-A0A524EXM2-F1
#
_cell.length_a   1.000
_cell.length_b   1.000
_cell.length_c   1.000
_cell.angle_alpha   90.00
_cell.angle_beta   90.00
_cell.angle_gamma   90.00
#
_symmetry.space_group_name_H-M   'P 1'
#
loop_
_entity.id
_entity.type
_entity.pdbx_description
1 polymer ?
#
loop_
_entity_poly.entity_id
_entity_poly.type
_entity_poly.pdbx_seq_one_letter_code
_entity_poly.pdbx_strand_id
1 'polypeptide(L)'
;MKINRIFVILLVVSAPIVIPFLTSSSDQTLSDTKTLFPQSSDSVNKTELYAVIIGIADYLGINNDQKYSDTDAYFLENKLLNEYLCDPDKITFLHNDLATNEAIFQALDDVSSSIDGNDRFLFYYSGRGLVDDPWSENFSVNIETPHNYEDDSHLYWHINHTGAAGIRVHYSQFVTEESIDFVQLGNISEVISSNNQEFYSGTYTTDIWSGYIPGDNLTVYFHSDSQNNEYGFQIDKYQILNESSLSQGICPYGYFENHSLFINETTLGDKLDSIVCDQQYIILDSSFSGGMIPTLESSNRIILTATDENEFNIENNDALAGCLTGYFRQFMNNLESADIDGDDATSIEEIFNSTTGETHSKSIDIGFEINPQISDPDINYTYLYPSFTWNYSITGTSIMYEVHLDGIHFVSDINVVLFTEIDNSFQNYSLSIHPESGYGNYSGTIDHLKSINSSGILINIKTWDNSTIFLNRDDAHDSDVDTLTDIFEYTQSTNPLSNDTDLDELEDPDEFALGTNPLDNDTDNDSLPDGYEVIHSFNPHYRYDNTSDPDGDDLLTIWEYYNATDPNNPDSDYDRMEDGWEVEYGLLPLDDTDNVTDADLDLLWNVYEFHNNTNPQLNDTDWDGLTDYWEILNGTNPNLNDTDKDELLDGEEIFIYFTNASLDDSDSDDLNDYIEVMESFTDPLNNDTDRDGLTDYLEYKIFESDPLNPDSDGDKLTDDLEWEHHTDPWNYDTDGDGVSDYHEVKYNSDPLDPDDIPDLIYLIPFSIGLVAFLGLLGFFRHQHQHDYQFFRKIPEKGKKVLEAIRKIPSTFKEWRVQMKNYFRKIKQKRNKPVEERKKPSIWDLMKYRIDREDNEKN
;
A
#
# COMPACT_ATOMS: atom_id res chain seq x y z
N MET A 1 -21.49 -45.52 11.11
CA MET A 1 -22.31 -46.76 10.97
C MET A 1 -23.40 -46.46 9.96
N LYS A 2 -23.44 -46.94 8.70
CA LYS A 2 -23.06 -48.23 8.09
C LYS A 2 -22.10 -48.04 6.91
N ILE A 3 -21.42 -49.13 6.55
CA ILE A 3 -20.27 -49.28 5.64
C ILE A 3 -20.68 -49.96 4.32
N ASN A 4 -20.02 -49.60 3.21
CA ASN A 4 -19.46 -50.41 2.09
C ASN A 4 -19.73 -49.74 0.73
N ARG A 5 -18.87 -49.76 -0.30
CA ARG A 5 -17.44 -50.04 -0.57
C ARG A 5 -17.36 -49.97 -2.10
N ILE A 6 -16.42 -49.23 -2.70
CA ILE A 6 -15.88 -49.56 -4.03
C ILE A 6 -14.35 -49.44 -3.97
N PHE A 7 -13.73 -50.43 -4.61
CA PHE A 7 -12.34 -50.86 -4.61
C PHE A 7 -11.93 -50.88 -6.09
N VAL A 8 -10.79 -50.33 -6.50
CA VAL A 8 -9.95 -50.88 -7.57
C VAL A 8 -8.48 -50.58 -7.25
N ILE A 9 -7.63 -51.60 -7.35
CA ILE A 9 -6.19 -51.63 -7.09
C ILE A 9 -5.49 -52.14 -8.38
N LEU A 10 -4.52 -51.35 -8.87
CA LEU A 10 -3.18 -51.66 -9.40
C LEU A 10 -2.92 -52.75 -10.47
N LEU A 11 -2.13 -52.39 -11.52
CA LEU A 11 -0.67 -52.67 -11.74
C LEU A 11 -0.35 -52.53 -13.26
N VAL A 12 0.75 -51.90 -13.71
CA VAL A 12 2.17 -52.36 -13.74
C VAL A 12 3.11 -51.16 -14.09
N VAL A 13 4.06 -50.69 -13.23
CA VAL A 13 5.57 -50.87 -13.18
C VAL A 13 6.31 -50.14 -14.36
N SER A 14 7.37 -49.29 -14.27
CA SER A 14 8.45 -48.95 -13.29
C SER A 14 9.31 -47.74 -13.75
N ALA A 15 9.69 -46.78 -12.88
CA ALA A 15 11.07 -46.33 -12.48
C ALA A 15 11.01 -44.94 -11.78
N PRO A 16 11.98 -44.54 -10.92
CA PRO A 16 11.69 -43.76 -9.71
C PRO A 16 11.82 -42.24 -9.89
N ILE A 17 10.79 -41.51 -9.46
CA ILE A 17 10.89 -40.09 -9.08
C ILE A 17 10.97 -40.04 -7.55
N VAL A 18 12.03 -39.41 -7.06
CA VAL A 18 12.26 -39.16 -5.64
C VAL A 18 11.43 -37.95 -5.26
N ILE A 19 10.31 -38.17 -4.57
CA ILE A 19 9.58 -37.12 -3.86
C ILE A 19 10.09 -37.17 -2.41
N PRO A 20 10.70 -36.11 -1.86
CA PRO A 20 10.99 -36.07 -0.44
C PRO A 20 9.66 -35.96 0.32
N PHE A 21 9.44 -36.92 1.20
CA PHE A 21 8.44 -36.84 2.24
C PHE A 21 8.72 -35.60 3.10
N LEU A 22 7.77 -34.66 3.14
CA LEU A 22 7.56 -33.78 4.28
C LEU A 22 7.22 -34.65 5.50
N THR A 23 8.26 -35.13 6.19
CA THR A 23 8.15 -35.44 7.60
C THR A 23 8.26 -34.12 8.34
N SER A 24 7.22 -33.78 9.10
CA SER A 24 7.27 -32.81 10.17
C SER A 24 8.38 -33.20 11.17
N SER A 25 9.60 -32.76 10.91
CA SER A 25 10.62 -32.62 11.94
C SER A 25 10.33 -31.30 12.63
N SER A 26 10.01 -31.43 13.91
CA SER A 26 10.01 -30.36 14.91
C SER A 26 10.93 -29.19 14.56
N ASP A 27 10.38 -27.98 14.61
CA ASP A 27 11.08 -26.72 14.93
C ASP A 27 12.41 -27.01 15.64
N GLN A 28 13.51 -26.84 14.94
CA GLN A 28 14.77 -26.54 15.60
C GLN A 28 14.82 -25.02 15.76
N THR A 29 14.20 -24.58 16.84
CA THR A 29 14.50 -23.31 17.47
C THR A 29 16.02 -23.13 17.55
N LEU A 30 16.55 -22.11 16.86
CA LEU A 30 17.84 -21.47 17.13
C LEU A 30 17.79 -20.87 18.55
N SER A 31 17.95 -21.70 19.59
CA SER A 31 18.13 -21.20 20.95
C SER A 31 18.72 -22.28 21.89
N ASP A 32 19.91 -22.79 21.60
CA ASP A 32 20.71 -23.45 22.64
C ASP A 32 21.51 -22.38 23.44
N THR A 33 20.80 -21.43 24.05
CA THR A 33 21.39 -20.43 24.94
C THR A 33 21.83 -21.10 26.24
N LYS A 34 23.12 -21.38 26.35
CA LYS A 34 23.70 -21.97 27.57
C LYS A 34 24.14 -20.87 28.52
N THR A 35 23.23 -20.45 29.41
CA THR A 35 23.49 -19.43 30.44
C THR A 35 24.51 -19.94 31.45
N LEU A 36 25.66 -19.27 31.56
CA LEU A 36 26.67 -19.49 32.61
C LEU A 36 26.63 -18.30 33.57
N PHE A 37 26.22 -18.48 34.82
CA PHE A 37 26.20 -17.40 35.82
C PHE A 37 27.54 -17.34 36.57
N PRO A 38 28.27 -16.20 36.57
CA PRO A 38 29.29 -15.94 37.57
C PRO A 38 28.62 -15.44 38.87
N GLN A 39 29.04 -16.00 40.00
CA GLN A 39 28.75 -15.45 41.32
C GLN A 39 29.74 -14.31 41.61
N SER A 40 29.27 -13.08 41.80
CA SER A 40 30.00 -12.08 42.58
C SER A 40 29.19 -11.71 43.81
N SER A 41 29.76 -12.04 44.97
CA SER A 41 29.31 -11.57 46.27
C SER A 41 30.09 -10.30 46.60
N ASP A 42 29.46 -9.14 46.54
CA ASP A 42 29.73 -7.98 47.41
C ASP A 42 28.66 -6.92 47.11
N SER A 43 27.90 -6.51 48.14
CA SER A 43 26.87 -5.48 48.01
C SER A 43 27.53 -4.12 47.74
N VAL A 44 27.52 -3.67 46.50
CA VAL A 44 28.02 -2.35 46.06
C VAL A 44 26.82 -1.46 45.77
N ASN A 45 26.78 -0.25 46.35
CA ASN A 45 25.70 0.72 46.17
C ASN A 45 25.61 1.16 44.70
N LYS A 46 24.37 1.32 44.21
CA LYS A 46 24.03 1.84 42.88
C LYS A 46 24.33 3.34 42.81
N THR A 47 24.90 3.83 41.70
CA THR A 47 25.03 5.29 41.45
C THR A 47 23.71 5.85 40.93
N GLU A 48 23.19 6.89 41.57
CA GLU A 48 21.96 7.60 41.19
C GLU A 48 22.26 9.07 40.81
N LEU A 49 21.39 9.68 40.01
CA LEU A 49 21.39 11.13 39.77
C LEU A 49 20.31 11.79 40.65
N TYR A 50 20.67 12.86 41.34
CA TYR A 50 19.73 13.77 42.01
C TYR A 50 19.71 15.09 41.25
N ALA A 51 18.56 15.72 41.10
CA ALA A 51 18.44 16.99 40.38
C ALA A 51 17.60 18.01 41.15
N VAL A 52 18.07 19.25 41.22
CA VAL A 52 17.28 20.42 41.61
C VAL A 52 17.21 21.34 40.40
N ILE A 53 16.02 21.50 39.85
CA ILE A 53 15.77 22.22 38.58
C ILE A 53 14.85 23.40 38.88
N ILE A 54 15.33 24.60 38.60
CA ILE A 54 14.67 25.85 38.96
C ILE A 54 14.46 26.70 37.70
N GLY A 55 13.23 27.16 37.48
CA GLY A 55 12.87 28.03 36.36
C GLY A 55 11.92 29.16 36.77
N ILE A 56 12.31 30.42 36.61
CA ILE A 56 11.50 31.56 37.07
C ILE A 56 11.28 32.55 35.92
N ALA A 57 10.07 32.54 35.36
CA ALA A 57 9.61 33.40 34.28
C ALA A 57 8.70 34.55 34.75
N ASP A 58 7.99 34.35 35.87
CA ASP A 58 6.91 35.24 36.34
C ASP A 58 7.19 35.83 37.74
N TYR A 59 8.18 36.69 37.91
CA TYR A 59 8.45 37.32 39.20
C TYR A 59 7.27 38.21 39.69
N LEU A 60 7.08 38.29 41.01
CA LEU A 60 6.00 39.11 41.61
C LEU A 60 6.11 40.58 41.19
N GLY A 61 5.01 41.13 40.64
CA GLY A 61 4.84 42.55 40.32
C GLY A 61 4.45 42.85 38.87
N ILE A 62 4.80 41.96 37.92
CA ILE A 62 4.46 42.05 36.49
C ILE A 62 4.27 40.61 35.96
N ASN A 63 3.31 40.35 35.07
CA ASN A 63 3.19 39.03 34.42
C ASN A 63 4.22 38.91 33.28
N ASN A 64 4.90 37.75 33.16
CA ASN A 64 5.81 37.36 32.07
C ASN A 64 7.05 38.25 31.93
N ASP A 65 7.81 38.45 33.01
CA ASP A 65 8.98 39.34 33.04
C ASP A 65 10.29 38.68 32.53
N GLN A 66 10.31 37.34 32.43
CA GLN A 66 11.21 36.53 31.61
C GLN A 66 10.36 35.51 30.84
N LYS A 67 10.60 35.34 29.54
CA LYS A 67 9.69 34.67 28.60
C LYS A 67 9.88 33.15 28.57
N TYR A 68 11.06 32.63 28.86
CA TYR A 68 11.38 31.21 28.64
C TYR A 68 12.08 30.50 29.80
N SER A 69 12.47 31.18 30.88
CA SER A 69 13.20 30.54 31.98
C SER A 69 12.51 29.33 32.62
N ASP A 70 11.18 29.34 32.76
CA ASP A 70 10.42 28.16 33.24
C ASP A 70 10.29 27.07 32.18
N THR A 71 10.20 27.45 30.91
CA THR A 71 10.17 26.55 29.74
C THR A 71 11.50 25.81 29.57
N ASP A 72 12.62 26.50 29.79
CA ASP A 72 13.97 25.96 29.76
C ASP A 72 14.18 24.91 30.86
N ALA A 73 13.73 25.22 32.08
CA ALA A 73 13.74 24.30 33.21
C ALA A 73 12.84 23.07 32.95
N TYR A 74 11.66 23.28 32.39
CA TYR A 74 10.72 22.21 32.03
C TYR A 74 11.31 21.30 30.93
N PHE A 75 12.04 21.85 29.96
CA PHE A 75 12.73 21.04 28.95
C PHE A 75 13.71 20.06 29.60
N LEU A 76 14.55 20.55 30.52
CA LEU A 76 15.56 19.70 31.18
C LEU A 76 14.92 18.63 32.05
N GLU A 77 13.90 18.97 32.85
CA GLU A 77 13.14 17.99 33.64
C GLU A 77 12.59 16.87 32.75
N ASN A 78 11.89 17.23 31.67
CA ASN A 78 11.34 16.25 30.74
C ASN A 78 12.41 15.43 30.05
N LYS A 79 13.56 16.03 29.73
CA LYS A 79 14.67 15.30 29.12
C LYS A 79 15.18 14.21 30.05
N LEU A 80 15.43 14.56 31.32
CA LEU A 80 15.88 13.59 32.33
C LEU A 80 14.86 12.48 32.59
N LEU A 81 13.56 12.81 32.59
CA LEU A 81 12.48 11.85 32.81
C LEU A 81 12.23 10.94 31.61
N ASN A 82 12.14 11.50 30.39
CA ASN A 82 11.79 10.75 29.18
C ASN A 82 12.92 9.84 28.71
N GLU A 83 14.17 10.21 28.99
CA GLU A 83 15.36 9.39 28.68
C GLU A 83 15.81 8.56 29.88
N TYR A 84 14.99 8.47 30.94
CA TYR A 84 15.28 7.67 32.13
C TYR A 84 16.69 7.93 32.72
N LEU A 85 17.16 9.18 32.65
CA LEU A 85 18.47 9.59 33.18
C LEU A 85 18.41 9.87 34.68
N CYS A 86 17.22 10.13 35.22
CA CYS A 86 17.00 10.40 36.64
C CYS A 86 15.68 9.79 37.11
N ASP A 87 15.68 9.23 38.33
CA ASP A 87 14.45 8.73 38.96
C ASP A 87 13.54 9.92 39.31
N PRO A 88 12.24 9.90 38.96
CA PRO A 88 11.32 10.99 39.27
C PRO A 88 11.31 11.40 40.75
N ASP A 89 11.50 10.47 41.68
CA ASP A 89 11.52 10.74 43.12
C ASP A 89 12.80 11.48 43.57
N LYS A 90 13.79 11.64 42.68
CA LYS A 90 15.08 12.30 42.90
C LYS A 90 15.20 13.65 42.19
N ILE A 91 14.15 14.07 41.48
CA ILE A 91 14.06 15.39 40.85
C ILE A 91 13.19 16.31 41.72
N THR A 92 13.74 17.45 42.11
CA THR A 92 12.97 18.55 42.68
C THR A 92 12.84 19.67 41.65
N PHE A 93 11.63 19.84 41.10
CA PHE A 93 11.31 20.89 40.14
C PHE A 93 10.60 22.07 40.83
N LEU A 94 11.21 23.26 40.76
CA LEU A 94 10.68 24.49 41.34
C LEU A 94 10.51 25.54 40.24
N HIS A 95 9.26 25.87 39.90
CA HIS A 95 8.98 26.88 38.88
C HIS A 95 8.16 28.04 39.43
N ASN A 96 8.43 29.26 38.94
CA ASN A 96 7.70 30.49 39.28
C ASN A 96 7.42 30.60 40.79
N ASP A 97 6.16 30.61 41.21
CA ASP A 97 5.74 30.84 42.59
C ASP A 97 6.20 29.74 43.58
N LEU A 98 6.59 28.57 43.07
CA LEU A 98 7.19 27.50 43.85
C LEU A 98 8.68 27.75 44.15
N ALA A 99 9.37 28.52 43.31
CA ALA A 99 10.81 28.81 43.43
C ALA A 99 11.10 29.94 44.43
N THR A 100 10.58 29.80 45.65
CA THR A 100 10.87 30.70 46.77
C THR A 100 12.26 30.44 47.35
N ASN A 101 12.86 31.44 48.01
CA ASN A 101 14.13 31.28 48.72
C ASN A 101 14.13 30.09 49.69
N GLU A 102 13.04 29.93 50.45
CA GLU A 102 12.86 28.83 51.41
C GLU A 102 12.77 27.47 50.70
N ALA A 103 12.02 27.39 49.60
CA ALA A 103 11.88 26.16 48.82
C ALA A 103 13.19 25.72 48.18
N ILE A 104 13.96 26.65 47.60
CA ILE A 104 15.27 26.36 47.01
C ILE A 104 16.22 25.79 48.06
N PHE A 105 16.31 26.42 49.24
CA PHE A 105 17.15 25.90 50.31
C PHE A 105 16.67 24.57 50.87
N GLN A 106 15.36 24.37 51.00
CA GLN A 106 14.81 23.10 51.44
C GLN A 106 15.14 21.97 50.44
N ALA A 107 15.03 22.22 49.14
CA ALA A 107 15.39 21.26 48.10
C ALA A 107 16.86 20.82 48.20
N LEU A 108 17.78 21.79 48.36
CA LEU A 108 19.20 21.50 48.53
C LEU A 108 19.49 20.73 49.83
N ASP A 109 18.82 21.08 50.93
CA ASP A 109 18.94 20.37 52.21
C ASP A 109 18.39 18.93 52.14
N ASP A 110 17.28 18.73 51.44
CA ASP A 110 16.66 17.42 51.24
C ASP A 110 17.58 16.49 50.43
N VAL A 111 18.20 17.01 49.36
CA VAL A 111 19.22 16.28 48.58
C VAL A 111 20.43 15.96 49.46
N SER A 112 21.02 16.96 50.14
CA SER A 112 22.18 16.77 51.04
C SER A 112 21.93 15.68 52.10
N SER A 113 20.69 15.52 52.56
CA SER A 113 20.31 14.51 53.55
C SER A 113 20.11 13.09 52.99
N SER A 114 19.93 12.96 51.68
CA SER A 114 19.51 11.71 51.02
C SER A 114 20.58 11.11 50.10
N ILE A 115 21.39 11.95 49.47
CA ILE A 115 22.43 11.56 48.51
C ILE A 115 23.60 10.85 49.21
N ASP A 116 24.22 9.90 48.52
CA ASP A 116 25.40 9.18 48.98
C ASP A 116 26.65 9.50 48.13
N GLY A 117 27.83 9.09 48.61
CA GLY A 117 29.12 9.49 48.02
C GLY A 117 29.42 8.91 46.64
N ASN A 118 28.67 7.91 46.17
CA ASN A 118 28.80 7.36 44.80
C ASN A 118 27.79 7.97 43.80
N ASP A 119 26.90 8.84 44.27
CA ASP A 119 25.83 9.45 43.47
C ASP A 119 26.33 10.70 42.75
N ARG A 120 25.54 11.21 41.81
CA ARG A 120 25.79 12.45 41.08
C ARG A 120 24.69 13.46 41.36
N PHE A 121 25.01 14.75 41.28
CA PHE A 121 24.07 15.84 41.55
C PHE A 121 24.04 16.88 40.43
N LEU A 122 22.84 17.28 40.00
CA LEU A 122 22.60 18.34 39.03
C LEU A 122 21.85 19.50 39.68
N PHE A 123 22.43 20.70 39.62
CA PHE A 123 21.75 21.96 39.95
C PHE A 123 21.56 22.77 38.67
N TYR A 124 20.31 23.02 38.30
CA TYR A 124 19.96 23.86 37.17
C TYR A 124 19.15 25.06 37.65
N TYR A 125 19.57 26.26 37.26
CA TYR A 125 18.84 27.49 37.50
C TYR A 125 18.72 28.28 36.20
N SER A 126 17.49 28.55 35.78
CA SER A 126 17.16 29.56 34.76
C SER A 126 16.26 30.63 35.37
N GLY A 127 16.70 31.88 35.26
CA GLY A 127 16.01 33.00 35.86
C GLY A 127 16.89 34.24 35.94
N ARG A 128 16.50 35.22 36.75
CA ARG A 128 17.29 36.44 36.92
C ARG A 128 18.50 36.20 37.79
N GLY A 129 19.65 36.64 37.30
CA GLY A 129 20.87 36.84 38.07
C GLY A 129 21.15 38.34 38.14
N LEU A 130 21.66 38.80 39.28
CA LEU A 130 21.94 40.22 39.49
C LEU A 130 23.26 40.39 40.22
N VAL A 131 23.82 41.57 40.07
CA VAL A 131 24.83 42.11 40.97
C VAL A 131 24.09 42.99 42.00
N ASP A 132 23.77 42.45 43.18
CA ASP A 132 23.03 43.21 44.20
C ASP A 132 23.98 44.11 45.00
N ASP A 133 23.57 45.36 45.22
CA ASP A 133 24.14 46.31 46.19
C ASP A 133 23.04 46.64 47.22
N PRO A 134 23.07 46.05 48.42
CA PRO A 134 21.98 46.18 49.38
C PRO A 134 21.80 47.58 50.00
N TRP A 135 22.54 48.63 49.60
CA TRP A 135 22.54 49.94 50.31
C TRP A 135 22.64 51.22 49.46
N SER A 136 21.84 51.39 48.41
CA SER A 136 21.82 52.66 47.66
C SER A 136 20.95 53.76 48.33
N GLU A 137 21.55 54.93 48.61
CA GLU A 137 20.82 56.13 49.09
C GLU A 137 19.82 56.64 48.02
N ASN A 138 18.63 57.06 48.45
CA ASN A 138 17.61 57.64 47.57
C ASN A 138 17.87 59.13 47.32
N PHE A 139 18.03 59.53 46.06
CA PHE A 139 18.18 60.92 45.63
C PHE A 139 16.85 61.45 45.08
N SER A 140 16.31 62.52 45.65
CA SER A 140 15.06 63.12 45.13
C SER A 140 15.27 63.81 43.78
N VAL A 141 14.30 63.65 42.88
CA VAL A 141 14.20 64.35 41.59
C VAL A 141 12.73 64.67 41.31
N ASN A 142 12.41 65.54 40.36
CA ASN A 142 11.03 65.71 39.90
C ASN A 142 11.04 65.79 38.38
N ILE A 143 10.84 64.64 37.74
CA ILE A 143 10.71 64.50 36.29
C ILE A 143 9.31 63.97 36.02
N GLU A 144 8.53 64.67 35.22
CA GLU A 144 7.17 64.27 34.89
C GLU A 144 6.83 64.67 33.46
N THR A 145 5.94 63.91 32.82
CA THR A 145 5.32 64.34 31.55
C THR A 145 4.36 65.51 31.83
N PRO A 146 3.96 66.28 30.81
CA PRO A 146 2.71 67.03 30.90
C PRO A 146 1.57 66.04 31.23
N HIS A 147 0.66 66.44 32.12
CA HIS A 147 -0.45 65.60 32.58
C HIS A 147 -1.78 66.25 32.19
N ASN A 148 -2.51 65.80 31.17
CA ASN A 148 -2.18 64.74 30.18
C ASN A 148 -1.10 65.18 29.18
N TYR A 149 -0.38 64.22 28.58
CA TYR A 149 0.64 64.51 27.56
C TYR A 149 0.01 64.89 26.21
N GLU A 150 0.80 65.35 25.23
CA GLU A 150 0.32 65.70 23.88
C GLU A 150 0.48 64.52 22.91
N ASP A 151 -0.36 64.45 21.88
CA ASP A 151 -0.23 63.51 20.75
C ASP A 151 1.12 63.70 20.04
N ASP A 152 1.70 62.62 19.52
CA ASP A 152 2.97 62.58 18.77
C ASP A 152 4.17 63.19 19.54
N SER A 153 4.20 63.06 20.87
CA SER A 153 5.24 63.65 21.71
C SER A 153 6.53 62.83 21.70
N HIS A 154 7.66 63.54 21.73
CA HIS A 154 9.00 62.98 21.92
C HIS A 154 9.75 63.81 22.96
N LEU A 155 9.72 63.36 24.22
CA LEU A 155 10.27 64.11 25.36
C LEU A 155 11.47 63.41 25.96
N TYR A 156 12.44 64.19 26.44
CA TYR A 156 13.70 63.69 26.99
C TYR A 156 14.04 64.39 28.30
N TRP A 157 14.49 63.60 29.28
CA TRP A 157 15.09 64.06 30.52
C TRP A 157 16.40 63.34 30.78
N HIS A 158 17.31 64.00 31.49
CA HIS A 158 18.61 63.43 31.81
C HIS A 158 18.89 63.52 33.32
N ILE A 159 19.36 62.42 33.89
CA ILE A 159 19.86 62.33 35.25
C ILE A 159 21.36 62.01 35.13
N ASN A 160 22.21 62.83 35.76
CA ASN A 160 23.65 62.59 35.80
C ASN A 160 24.09 62.52 37.27
N HIS A 161 24.83 61.47 37.60
CA HIS A 161 25.43 61.30 38.91
C HIS A 161 26.88 60.79 38.77
N THR A 162 27.82 61.73 38.66
CA THR A 162 29.25 61.44 38.42
C THR A 162 29.80 60.36 39.35
N GLY A 163 30.37 59.31 38.77
CA GLY A 163 30.98 58.20 39.50
C GLY A 163 30.01 57.10 39.94
N ALA A 164 28.73 57.18 39.58
CA ALA A 164 27.82 56.05 39.68
C ALA A 164 28.19 54.96 38.66
N ALA A 165 28.18 53.70 39.11
CA ALA A 165 28.33 52.54 38.22
C ALA A 165 27.04 52.27 37.43
N GLY A 166 25.90 52.77 37.91
CA GLY A 166 24.61 52.73 37.25
C GLY A 166 23.57 53.59 37.96
N ILE A 167 22.49 53.96 37.28
CA ILE A 167 21.40 54.82 37.79
C ILE A 167 20.04 54.18 37.50
N ARG A 168 19.15 54.16 38.49
CA ARG A 168 17.74 53.77 38.32
C ARG A 168 16.77 54.83 38.85
N VAL A 169 15.55 54.86 38.34
CA VAL A 169 14.51 55.84 38.72
C VAL A 169 13.31 55.19 39.39
N HIS A 170 12.61 55.95 40.23
CA HIS A 170 11.36 55.54 40.83
C HIS A 170 10.22 56.34 40.24
N TYR A 171 9.21 55.64 39.72
CA TYR A 171 7.96 56.25 39.29
C TYR A 171 6.96 56.21 40.44
N SER A 172 6.56 57.39 40.94
CA SER A 172 5.48 57.54 41.93
C SER A 172 4.09 57.50 41.28
N GLN A 173 4.01 57.67 39.97
CA GLN A 173 2.79 57.50 39.19
C GLN A 173 3.16 57.15 37.74
N PHE A 174 2.48 56.18 37.14
CA PHE A 174 2.71 55.77 35.75
C PHE A 174 1.41 55.26 35.10
N VAL A 175 0.92 55.98 34.10
CA VAL A 175 -0.30 55.67 33.34
C VAL A 175 -0.11 56.12 31.89
N THR A 176 0.14 55.19 30.97
CA THR A 176 0.20 55.44 29.51
C THR A 176 -0.72 54.48 28.77
N GLU A 177 -0.99 54.73 27.47
CA GLU A 177 -1.65 53.73 26.62
C GLU A 177 -0.75 52.50 26.47
N GLU A 178 -1.26 51.33 26.88
CA GLU A 178 -0.48 50.09 26.97
C GLU A 178 0.08 49.67 25.61
N SER A 179 1.40 49.42 25.57
CA SER A 179 2.15 49.01 24.37
C SER A 179 2.15 50.00 23.18
N ILE A 180 1.53 51.18 23.33
CA ILE A 180 1.50 52.22 22.29
C ILE A 180 2.34 53.42 22.73
N ASP A 181 2.06 53.95 23.92
CA ASP A 181 2.82 55.05 24.53
C ASP A 181 3.79 54.49 25.57
N PHE A 182 5.07 54.81 25.43
CA PHE A 182 6.11 54.16 26.24
C PHE A 182 7.17 55.12 26.77
N VAL A 183 7.77 54.70 27.88
CA VAL A 183 8.99 55.28 28.45
C VAL A 183 10.14 54.31 28.25
N GLN A 184 11.25 54.81 27.74
CA GLN A 184 12.50 54.06 27.58
C GLN A 184 13.62 54.69 28.40
N LEU A 185 14.45 53.87 29.02
CA LEU A 185 15.59 54.28 29.83
C LEU A 185 16.91 53.82 29.20
N GLY A 186 17.91 54.70 29.08
CA GLY A 186 19.21 54.29 28.54
C GLY A 186 20.24 55.42 28.49
N ASN A 187 21.43 55.14 27.94
CA ASN A 187 22.40 56.20 27.65
C ASN A 187 21.99 57.01 26.40
N ILE A 188 22.51 58.24 26.26
CA ILE A 188 22.10 59.16 25.16
C ILE A 188 22.36 58.59 23.75
N SER A 189 23.28 57.63 23.64
CA SER A 189 23.60 56.90 22.41
C SER A 189 22.67 55.71 22.14
N GLU A 190 22.04 55.15 23.17
CA GLU A 190 21.27 53.88 23.14
C GLU A 190 19.77 54.11 22.89
N VAL A 191 19.22 55.22 23.40
CA VAL A 191 17.80 55.60 23.21
C VAL A 191 17.43 55.81 21.73
N ILE A 192 18.42 55.99 20.84
CA ILE A 192 18.22 56.25 19.40
C ILE A 192 18.37 54.97 18.54
N SER A 193 18.89 53.85 19.08
CA SER A 193 19.26 52.66 18.28
C SER A 193 18.36 51.42 18.45
N SER A 194 17.20 51.52 19.10
CA SER A 194 16.18 50.45 19.23
C SER A 194 16.65 49.08 19.81
N ASN A 195 17.90 48.96 20.25
CA ASN A 195 18.50 47.70 20.71
C ASN A 195 18.86 47.78 22.22
N ASN A 196 17.83 47.72 23.07
CA ASN A 196 17.80 47.70 24.54
C ASN A 196 18.00 49.04 25.29
N GLN A 197 17.09 49.36 26.22
CA GLN A 197 17.15 48.99 27.65
C GLN A 197 15.85 49.52 28.31
N GLU A 198 15.20 48.68 29.12
CA GLU A 198 13.93 48.91 29.86
C GLU A 198 12.82 49.76 29.22
N PHE A 199 11.73 49.09 28.83
CA PHE A 199 10.51 49.72 28.34
C PHE A 199 9.39 49.64 29.38
N TYR A 200 8.74 50.77 29.64
CA TYR A 200 7.57 50.86 30.49
C TYR A 200 6.39 51.40 29.69
N SER A 201 5.24 50.74 29.77
CA SER A 201 3.98 51.22 29.20
C SER A 201 2.79 50.70 30.04
N GLY A 202 1.60 51.28 29.85
CA GLY A 202 0.40 50.86 30.56
C GLY A 202 0.21 51.56 31.91
N THR A 203 -0.55 50.93 32.81
CA THR A 203 -0.95 51.51 34.10
C THR A 203 -0.39 50.72 35.27
N TYR A 204 0.38 51.38 36.14
CA TYR A 204 0.89 50.81 37.39
C TYR A 204 0.17 51.43 38.59
N THR A 205 -0.43 50.59 39.44
CA THR A 205 -1.25 51.03 40.59
C THR A 205 -0.45 51.25 41.88
N THR A 206 0.84 50.95 41.87
CA THR A 206 1.79 51.13 42.96
C THR A 206 3.03 51.84 42.45
N ASP A 207 3.77 52.45 43.37
CA ASP A 207 5.12 52.95 43.13
C ASP A 207 5.99 51.85 42.50
N ILE A 208 6.76 52.17 41.45
CA ILE A 208 7.67 51.22 40.78
C ILE A 208 9.09 51.79 40.68
N TRP A 209 10.10 50.94 40.80
CA TRP A 209 11.49 51.27 40.47
C TRP A 209 11.86 50.67 39.12
N SER A 210 12.66 51.39 38.34
CA SER A 210 13.33 50.83 37.19
C SER A 210 14.49 49.93 37.61
N GLY A 211 15.06 49.18 36.68
CA GLY A 211 16.39 48.60 36.82
C GLY A 211 17.47 49.68 36.67
N TYR A 212 18.72 49.27 36.90
CA TYR A 212 19.88 50.15 36.80
C TYR A 212 20.36 50.23 35.36
N ILE A 213 20.39 51.45 34.83
CA ILE A 213 21.06 51.75 33.56
C ILE A 213 22.54 51.96 33.84
N PRO A 214 23.46 51.21 33.19
CA PRO A 214 24.89 51.32 33.43
C PRO A 214 25.46 52.72 33.13
N GLY A 215 26.37 53.15 33.99
CA GLY A 215 27.08 54.41 33.88
C GLY A 215 26.52 55.54 34.75
N ASP A 216 27.17 56.70 34.65
CA ASP A 216 26.89 57.88 35.46
C ASP A 216 25.88 58.84 34.81
N ASN A 217 25.26 58.42 33.71
CA ASN A 217 24.26 59.18 32.96
C ASN A 217 23.06 58.29 32.62
N LEU A 218 21.86 58.81 32.84
CA LEU A 218 20.61 58.17 32.48
C LEU A 218 19.77 59.13 31.65
N THR A 219 19.24 58.67 30.52
CA THR A 219 18.25 59.38 29.71
C THR A 219 16.90 58.69 29.86
N VAL A 220 15.88 59.47 30.21
CA VAL A 220 14.48 59.08 30.19
C VAL A 220 13.87 59.62 28.91
N TYR A 221 13.38 58.73 28.05
CA TYR A 221 12.72 59.09 26.79
C TYR A 221 11.26 58.67 26.82
N PHE A 222 10.38 59.58 26.44
CA PHE A 222 8.94 59.34 26.34
C PHE A 222 8.47 59.55 24.91
N HIS A 223 7.71 58.58 24.40
CA HIS A 223 7.07 58.61 23.11
C HIS A 223 5.56 58.43 23.28
N SER A 224 4.77 59.29 22.60
CA SER A 224 3.34 59.07 22.42
C SER A 224 2.92 59.04 20.96
N ASP A 225 1.82 58.35 20.69
CA ASP A 225 1.18 58.26 19.37
C ASP A 225 0.16 59.40 19.13
N SER A 226 -0.59 59.32 18.04
CA SER A 226 -1.52 60.38 17.61
C SER A 226 -2.91 60.37 18.30
N GLN A 227 -3.18 59.52 19.30
CA GLN A 227 -4.47 59.42 20.01
C GLN A 227 -4.33 59.08 21.53
N ASN A 228 -5.44 59.12 22.26
CA ASN A 228 -5.60 58.56 23.63
C ASN A 228 -4.60 59.00 24.73
N ASN A 229 -4.41 60.32 24.93
CA ASN A 229 -3.48 60.78 25.97
C ASN A 229 -3.98 60.53 27.40
N GLU A 230 -3.20 59.76 28.16
CA GLU A 230 -3.40 59.50 29.59
C GLU A 230 -2.59 60.48 30.46
N TYR A 231 -2.47 60.18 31.76
CA TYR A 231 -1.68 61.00 32.68
C TYR A 231 -0.21 61.07 32.21
N GLY A 232 0.42 59.95 31.91
CA GLY A 232 1.85 59.80 31.67
C GLY A 232 2.56 59.33 32.92
N PHE A 233 3.73 59.87 33.25
CA PHE A 233 4.51 59.40 34.41
C PHE A 233 5.08 60.53 35.27
N GLN A 234 5.34 60.21 36.55
CA GLN A 234 6.08 61.06 37.48
C GLN A 234 7.19 60.26 38.16
N ILE A 235 8.41 60.77 38.10
CA ILE A 235 9.60 60.29 38.79
C ILE A 235 9.95 61.26 39.92
N ASP A 236 9.94 60.77 41.16
CA ASP A 236 10.18 61.55 42.39
C ASP A 236 11.57 61.29 43.03
N LYS A 237 12.24 60.20 42.65
CA LYS A 237 13.59 59.86 43.15
C LYS A 237 14.33 58.92 42.20
N TYR A 238 15.65 58.84 42.38
CA TYR A 238 16.55 57.92 41.69
C TYR A 238 17.58 57.36 42.68
N GLN A 239 18.21 56.24 42.32
CA GLN A 239 19.28 55.59 43.08
C GLN A 239 20.50 55.36 42.20
N ILE A 240 21.67 55.23 42.83
CA ILE A 240 22.94 54.92 42.16
C ILE A 240 23.48 53.57 42.63
N LEU A 241 24.29 52.94 41.78
CA LEU A 241 25.07 51.73 42.09
C LEU A 241 26.53 52.11 42.39
N ASN A 242 27.13 51.54 43.46
CA ASN A 242 28.55 51.73 43.83
C ASN A 242 29.41 50.48 43.53
N GLU A 243 30.62 50.65 42.99
CA GLU A 243 31.49 49.51 42.58
C GLU A 243 31.98 48.58 43.72
N SER A 244 31.97 48.99 44.99
CA SER A 244 32.62 48.25 46.09
C SER A 244 31.74 47.24 46.84
N SER A 245 30.50 47.02 46.38
CA SER A 245 29.44 46.31 47.13
C SER A 245 28.79 45.19 46.32
N LEU A 246 29.40 44.81 45.21
CA LEU A 246 28.86 43.92 44.21
C LEU A 246 28.99 42.45 44.66
N SER A 247 27.86 41.83 45.04
CA SER A 247 27.74 40.36 45.11
C SER A 247 26.85 39.88 43.99
N GLN A 248 27.30 38.86 43.26
CA GLN A 248 26.51 38.16 42.26
C GLN A 248 25.69 37.04 42.91
N GLY A 249 24.65 36.61 42.22
CA GLY A 249 23.73 35.64 42.78
C GLY A 249 22.45 35.51 41.98
N ILE A 250 21.62 34.60 42.45
CA ILE A 250 20.34 34.25 41.85
C ILE A 250 19.19 34.92 42.60
N CYS A 251 18.12 35.23 41.88
CA CYS A 251 16.94 35.90 42.41
C CYS A 251 15.77 34.90 42.52
N PRO A 252 15.34 34.50 43.73
CA PRO A 252 14.13 33.72 43.90
C PRO A 252 12.86 34.52 43.57
N TYR A 253 11.73 33.84 43.37
CA TYR A 253 10.45 34.41 42.90
C TYR A 253 9.99 35.71 43.60
N GLY A 254 10.19 35.80 44.93
CA GLY A 254 9.77 36.95 45.73
C GLY A 254 10.77 38.10 45.82
N TYR A 255 11.89 38.03 45.10
CA TYR A 255 13.00 38.97 45.27
C TYR A 255 12.61 40.44 45.08
N PHE A 256 11.82 40.78 44.06
CA PHE A 256 11.48 42.19 43.79
C PHE A 256 10.53 42.82 44.82
N GLU A 257 9.78 42.00 45.56
CA GLU A 257 8.97 42.47 46.71
C GLU A 257 9.83 42.57 47.98
N ASN A 258 10.81 41.67 48.13
CA ASN A 258 11.73 41.67 49.25
C ASN A 258 13.14 41.26 48.82
N HIS A 259 13.99 42.27 48.59
CA HIS A 259 15.36 42.08 48.13
C HIS A 259 16.23 41.27 49.13
N SER A 260 15.81 41.14 50.39
CA SER A 260 16.50 40.28 51.36
C SER A 260 16.44 38.80 51.04
N LEU A 261 15.68 38.40 50.01
CA LEU A 261 15.54 37.02 49.52
C LEU A 261 16.62 36.63 48.50
N PHE A 262 17.49 37.56 48.09
CA PHE A 262 18.61 37.31 47.20
C PHE A 262 19.52 36.19 47.72
N ILE A 263 19.93 35.29 46.83
CA ILE A 263 20.88 34.21 47.16
C ILE A 263 22.21 34.55 46.47
N ASN A 264 23.15 35.10 47.23
CA ASN A 264 24.47 35.43 46.72
C ASN A 264 25.36 34.19 46.52
N GLU A 265 26.45 34.36 45.76
CA GLU A 265 27.36 33.27 45.41
C GLU A 265 27.94 32.52 46.61
N THR A 266 28.21 33.22 47.73
CA THR A 266 28.73 32.59 48.96
C THR A 266 27.69 31.67 49.61
N THR A 267 26.45 32.14 49.71
CA THR A 267 25.36 31.36 50.34
C THR A 267 24.98 30.16 49.50
N LEU A 268 24.97 30.32 48.16
CA LEU A 268 24.75 29.22 47.24
C LEU A 268 25.89 28.19 47.33
N GLY A 269 27.15 28.65 47.33
CA GLY A 269 28.33 27.80 47.48
C GLY A 269 28.29 26.96 48.76
N ASP A 270 28.02 27.59 49.91
CA ASP A 270 27.90 26.88 51.20
C ASP A 270 26.84 25.76 51.18
N LYS A 271 25.74 25.95 50.44
CA LYS A 271 24.69 24.93 50.27
C LYS A 271 25.14 23.81 49.34
N LEU A 272 25.73 24.12 48.19
CA LEU A 272 26.23 23.13 47.24
C LEU A 272 27.37 22.28 47.84
N ASP A 273 28.23 22.88 48.66
CA ASP A 273 29.33 22.19 49.35
C ASP A 273 28.84 21.21 50.42
N SER A 274 27.60 21.36 50.89
CA SER A 274 26.98 20.43 51.83
C SER A 274 26.50 19.12 51.18
N ILE A 275 26.47 19.05 49.85
CA ILE A 275 26.04 17.89 49.07
C ILE A 275 27.29 17.04 48.77
N VAL A 276 27.47 15.95 49.51
CA VAL A 276 28.63 15.06 49.36
C VAL A 276 28.29 13.93 48.39
N CYS A 277 28.82 14.01 47.18
CA CYS A 277 28.58 13.09 46.08
C CYS A 277 29.84 12.93 45.20
N ASP A 278 29.80 12.02 44.21
CA ASP A 278 30.89 11.74 43.27
C ASP A 278 31.18 12.95 42.39
N GLN A 279 30.15 13.48 41.71
CA GLN A 279 30.25 14.64 40.81
C GLN A 279 29.03 15.56 40.93
N GLN A 280 29.25 16.87 40.82
CA GLN A 280 28.23 17.92 40.77
C GLN A 280 28.26 18.64 39.41
N TYR A 281 27.10 18.84 38.80
CA TYR A 281 26.92 19.61 37.57
C TYR A 281 26.08 20.85 37.89
N ILE A 282 26.63 22.04 37.70
CA ILE A 282 25.97 23.31 38.03
C ILE A 282 25.77 24.10 36.75
N ILE A 283 24.52 24.33 36.37
CA ILE A 283 24.15 25.08 35.17
C ILE A 283 23.42 26.35 35.62
N LEU A 284 24.00 27.51 35.33
CA LEU A 284 23.47 28.82 35.71
C LEU A 284 23.11 29.62 34.44
N ASP A 285 21.85 29.51 34.03
CA ASP A 285 21.28 30.26 32.90
C ASP A 285 20.73 31.62 33.37
N SER A 286 21.64 32.50 33.79
CA SER A 286 21.30 33.81 34.34
C SER A 286 22.32 34.88 33.99
N SER A 287 21.92 36.15 34.02
CA SER A 287 22.85 37.28 33.89
C SER A 287 23.93 37.27 34.98
N PHE A 288 25.11 37.76 34.66
CA PHE A 288 26.28 37.87 35.55
C PHE A 288 26.73 36.53 36.15
N SER A 289 26.38 35.41 35.52
CA SER A 289 26.58 34.08 36.10
C SER A 289 28.04 33.66 36.19
N GLY A 290 28.88 34.07 35.23
CA GLY A 290 30.32 33.78 35.23
C GLY A 290 31.06 34.31 36.46
N GLY A 291 30.58 35.42 37.04
CA GLY A 291 31.21 35.98 38.24
C GLY A 291 30.97 35.19 39.52
N MET A 292 30.02 34.24 39.51
CA MET A 292 29.83 33.30 40.62
C MET A 292 30.89 32.18 40.65
N ILE A 293 31.53 31.86 39.51
CA ILE A 293 32.48 30.75 39.36
C ILE A 293 33.58 30.76 40.43
N PRO A 294 34.32 31.87 40.68
CA PRO A 294 35.44 31.85 41.62
C PRO A 294 35.08 31.46 43.06
N THR A 295 33.80 31.62 43.43
CA THR A 295 33.29 31.21 44.75
C THR A 295 32.70 29.81 44.73
N LEU A 296 32.14 29.39 43.59
CA LEU A 296 31.48 28.09 43.43
C LEU A 296 32.43 26.95 43.04
N GLU A 297 33.67 27.20 42.63
CA GLU A 297 34.60 26.12 42.24
C GLU A 297 34.88 25.10 43.37
N SER A 298 34.82 23.80 43.04
CA SER A 298 35.18 22.66 43.90
C SER A 298 35.68 21.51 43.02
N SER A 299 36.58 20.64 43.51
CA SER A 299 37.23 19.59 42.69
C SER A 299 36.23 18.66 41.97
N ASN A 300 35.12 18.32 42.60
CA ASN A 300 34.09 17.45 42.04
C ASN A 300 32.94 18.21 41.37
N ARG A 301 33.14 19.44 40.89
CA ARG A 301 32.07 20.31 40.39
C ARG A 301 32.41 20.89 39.04
N ILE A 302 31.58 20.57 38.04
CA ILE A 302 31.63 21.18 36.71
C ILE A 302 30.54 22.25 36.65
N ILE A 303 30.90 23.45 36.22
CA ILE A 303 30.02 24.63 36.19
C ILE A 303 29.91 25.14 34.76
N LEU A 304 28.69 25.32 34.28
CA LEU A 304 28.36 26.01 33.03
C LEU A 304 27.57 27.27 33.35
N THR A 305 28.03 28.42 32.88
CA THR A 305 27.36 29.72 33.05
C THR A 305 26.94 30.29 31.70
N ALA A 306 25.79 30.95 31.65
CA ALA A 306 25.30 31.57 30.42
C ALA A 306 26.11 32.78 29.98
N THR A 307 26.71 33.51 30.92
CA THR A 307 27.40 34.78 30.65
C THR A 307 28.72 34.87 31.39
N ASP A 308 29.52 35.88 31.08
CA ASP A 308 30.64 36.31 31.93
C ASP A 308 30.14 37.06 33.19
N GLU A 309 31.07 37.61 33.97
CA GLU A 309 30.78 38.37 35.19
C GLU A 309 30.10 39.74 34.99
N ASN A 310 30.09 40.31 33.78
CA ASN A 310 29.65 41.67 33.47
C ASN A 310 28.50 41.74 32.44
N GLU A 311 27.96 40.60 32.03
CA GLU A 311 27.00 40.49 30.94
C GLU A 311 25.57 40.17 31.38
N PHE A 312 24.62 40.70 30.61
CA PHE A 312 23.22 40.32 30.72
C PHE A 312 22.95 39.10 29.85
N ASN A 313 22.20 38.15 30.41
CA ASN A 313 21.71 37.01 29.66
C ASN A 313 20.53 37.43 28.77
N ILE A 314 20.31 36.68 27.68
CA ILE A 314 19.29 37.00 26.67
C ILE A 314 18.45 35.78 26.38
N GLU A 315 17.15 36.02 26.24
CA GLU A 315 16.18 35.05 25.76
C GLU A 315 15.94 35.22 24.27
N ASN A 316 16.06 34.13 23.51
CA ASN A 316 15.94 34.15 22.06
C ASN A 316 14.50 33.77 21.64
N ASN A 317 13.80 34.73 21.02
CA ASN A 317 12.44 34.52 20.55
C ASN A 317 12.30 33.49 19.43
N ASP A 318 13.33 33.31 18.59
CA ASP A 318 13.30 32.36 17.49
C ASP A 318 13.57 30.92 17.97
N ALA A 319 14.32 30.76 19.07
CA ALA A 319 14.61 29.47 19.69
C ALA A 319 13.56 29.05 20.75
N LEU A 320 12.67 29.96 21.13
CA LEU A 320 11.70 29.79 22.23
C LEU A 320 12.37 29.34 23.56
N ALA A 321 13.58 29.85 23.82
CA ALA A 321 14.45 29.44 24.92
C ALA A 321 15.45 30.56 25.30
N GLY A 322 16.08 30.47 26.48
CA GLY A 322 17.33 31.18 26.80
C GLY A 322 18.43 30.88 25.79
N CYS A 323 19.34 31.81 25.52
CA CYS A 323 20.37 31.62 24.49
C CYS A 323 21.27 30.41 24.83
N LEU A 324 21.68 30.25 26.09
CA LEU A 324 22.42 29.07 26.56
C LEU A 324 21.58 27.79 26.47
N THR A 325 20.40 27.78 27.11
CA THR A 325 19.57 26.56 27.17
C THR A 325 19.06 26.12 25.78
N GLY A 326 18.87 27.05 24.84
CA GLY A 326 18.50 26.73 23.46
C GLY A 326 19.53 25.85 22.75
N TYR A 327 20.82 26.16 22.87
CA TYR A 327 21.90 25.35 22.29
C TYR A 327 22.21 24.11 23.13
N PHE A 328 22.12 24.22 24.46
CA PHE A 328 22.20 23.04 25.33
C PHE A 328 21.13 22.00 24.95
N ARG A 329 19.90 22.45 24.71
CA ARG A 329 18.80 21.64 24.21
C ARG A 329 19.10 21.01 22.86
N GLN A 330 19.73 21.73 21.94
CA GLN A 330 20.09 21.21 20.63
C GLN A 330 21.02 20.00 20.77
N PHE A 331 22.09 20.13 21.56
CA PHE A 331 23.08 19.06 21.76
C PHE A 331 22.54 17.91 22.59
N MET A 332 21.73 18.18 23.62
CA MET A 332 21.04 17.13 24.37
C MET A 332 20.08 16.32 23.48
N ASN A 333 19.51 16.90 22.41
CA ASN A 333 18.64 16.18 21.46
C ASN A 333 19.38 15.55 20.27
N ASN A 334 20.65 15.87 20.07
CA ASN A 334 21.46 15.32 18.98
C ASN A 334 22.90 15.11 19.45
N LEU A 335 23.12 14.00 20.14
CA LEU A 335 24.37 13.69 20.84
C LEU A 335 25.52 13.44 19.87
N GLU A 336 25.25 12.82 18.72
CA GLU A 336 26.25 12.62 17.66
C GLU A 336 26.87 13.94 17.20
N SER A 337 26.10 15.03 17.22
CA SER A 337 26.62 16.35 16.87
C SER A 337 27.47 17.02 17.96
N ALA A 338 27.42 16.49 19.18
CA ALA A 338 28.21 16.93 20.32
C ALA A 338 29.45 16.06 20.55
N ASP A 339 29.56 14.86 19.97
CA ASP A 339 30.77 14.04 20.01
C ASP A 339 31.89 14.73 19.20
N ILE A 340 32.83 15.37 19.91
CA ILE A 340 33.90 16.17 19.31
C ILE A 340 35.11 15.30 18.96
N ASP A 341 35.35 14.22 19.72
CA ASP A 341 36.53 13.39 19.55
C ASP A 341 36.32 12.11 18.71
N GLY A 342 35.06 11.82 18.36
CA GLY A 342 34.64 10.77 17.44
C GLY A 342 34.83 9.38 18.02
N ASP A 343 34.70 9.25 19.34
CA ASP A 343 34.75 7.98 20.05
C ASP A 343 33.38 7.27 20.14
N ASP A 344 32.36 7.84 19.49
CA ASP A 344 30.96 7.40 19.50
C ASP A 344 30.31 7.45 20.90
N ALA A 345 30.87 8.25 21.84
CA ALA A 345 30.38 8.41 23.20
C ALA A 345 30.37 9.88 23.66
N THR A 346 29.19 10.48 23.72
CA THR A 346 29.05 11.89 24.13
C THR A 346 29.16 12.10 25.64
N SER A 347 30.11 12.94 26.03
CA SER A 347 30.33 13.40 27.41
C SER A 347 29.63 14.74 27.73
N ILE A 348 29.39 15.02 29.01
CA ILE A 348 28.77 16.27 29.45
C ILE A 348 29.69 17.47 29.17
N GLU A 349 31.00 17.25 29.24
CA GLU A 349 32.04 18.24 28.95
C GLU A 349 32.00 18.64 27.47
N GLU A 350 31.76 17.68 26.57
CA GLU A 350 31.57 17.94 25.14
C GLU A 350 30.26 18.67 24.85
N ILE A 351 29.17 18.30 25.52
CA ILE A 351 27.90 19.03 25.42
C ILE A 351 28.10 20.47 25.89
N PHE A 352 28.79 20.69 27.01
CA PHE A 352 29.06 22.03 27.53
C PHE A 352 29.95 22.82 26.58
N ASN A 353 31.02 22.22 26.04
CA ASN A 353 31.93 22.87 25.11
C ASN A 353 31.20 23.25 23.80
N SER A 354 30.42 22.34 23.24
CA SER A 354 29.59 22.60 22.05
C SER A 354 28.56 23.69 22.32
N THR A 355 27.90 23.63 23.48
CA THR A 355 26.91 24.63 23.92
C THR A 355 27.54 26.02 24.02
N THR A 356 28.71 26.15 24.65
CA THR A 356 29.38 27.46 24.78
C THR A 356 29.84 28.02 23.44
N GLY A 357 30.40 27.18 22.56
CA GLY A 357 30.80 27.57 21.21
C GLY A 357 29.65 28.09 20.36
N GLU A 358 28.53 27.36 20.30
CA GLU A 358 27.35 27.79 19.55
C GLU A 358 26.65 28.99 20.18
N THR A 359 26.50 29.02 21.51
CA THR A 359 25.88 30.16 22.20
C THR A 359 26.62 31.45 21.90
N HIS A 360 27.96 31.45 21.99
CA HIS A 360 28.78 32.62 21.66
C HIS A 360 28.68 33.00 20.17
N SER A 361 28.83 32.03 19.26
CA SER A 361 28.79 32.31 17.82
C SER A 361 27.43 32.85 17.38
N LYS A 362 26.35 32.32 17.93
CA LYS A 362 24.99 32.63 17.48
C LYS A 362 24.41 33.84 18.16
N SER A 363 24.84 34.16 19.39
CA SER A 363 24.49 35.46 19.97
C SER A 363 24.96 36.59 19.05
N ILE A 364 26.17 36.47 18.48
CA ILE A 364 26.76 37.48 17.58
C ILE A 364 25.91 37.63 16.32
N ASP A 365 25.42 36.53 15.75
CA ASP A 365 24.57 36.52 14.55
C ASP A 365 23.25 37.29 14.77
N ILE A 366 22.71 37.28 16.00
CA ILE A 366 21.49 38.01 16.38
C ILE A 366 21.79 39.41 16.97
N GLY A 367 23.04 39.86 16.91
CA GLY A 367 23.45 41.22 17.25
C GLY A 367 23.85 41.45 18.71
N PHE A 368 24.09 40.38 19.48
CA PHE A 368 24.52 40.42 20.88
C PHE A 368 25.83 39.66 21.10
N GLU A 369 26.60 40.02 22.11
CA GLU A 369 27.80 39.26 22.48
C GLU A 369 27.56 38.67 23.87
N ILE A 370 27.45 37.35 23.94
CA ILE A 370 27.33 36.60 25.19
C ILE A 370 28.55 35.68 25.27
N ASN A 371 29.18 35.63 26.43
CA ASN A 371 30.37 34.83 26.69
C ASN A 371 30.10 33.78 27.77
N PRO A 372 29.48 32.64 27.44
CA PRO A 372 29.33 31.52 28.36
C PRO A 372 30.68 31.03 28.86
N GLN A 373 30.73 30.56 30.10
CA GLN A 373 31.97 30.04 30.71
C GLN A 373 31.76 28.61 31.21
N ILE A 374 32.82 27.81 31.11
CA ILE A 374 32.91 26.48 31.72
C ILE A 374 34.01 26.54 32.77
N SER A 375 33.72 26.07 33.97
CA SER A 375 34.75 25.72 34.95
C SER A 375 34.68 24.22 35.23
N ASP A 376 35.79 23.55 34.92
CA ASP A 376 36.00 22.14 35.23
C ASP A 376 37.40 21.97 35.85
N PRO A 377 37.47 21.74 37.17
CA PRO A 377 38.74 21.58 37.86
C PRO A 377 39.38 20.19 37.70
N ASP A 378 38.64 19.17 37.22
CA ASP A 378 39.11 17.78 37.08
C ASP A 378 38.77 17.23 35.67
N ILE A 379 39.78 16.89 34.85
CA ILE A 379 39.62 16.45 33.43
C ILE A 379 39.06 15.02 33.30
N ASN A 380 37.94 14.70 33.93
CA ASN A 380 37.31 13.38 33.85
C ASN A 380 36.04 13.48 32.98
N TYR A 381 36.03 12.79 31.84
CA TYR A 381 34.86 12.75 30.97
C TYR A 381 33.69 12.03 31.64
N THR A 382 32.54 12.69 31.72
CA THR A 382 31.29 12.10 32.19
C THR A 382 30.39 11.79 31.01
N TYR A 383 30.18 10.51 30.70
CA TYR A 383 29.29 10.12 29.61
C TYR A 383 27.80 10.22 29.98
N LEU A 384 26.98 10.68 29.04
CA LEU A 384 25.53 10.82 29.25
C LEU A 384 24.82 9.47 29.11
N TYR A 385 25.25 8.66 28.14
CA TYR A 385 24.73 7.33 27.84
C TYR A 385 25.71 6.25 28.28
N PRO A 386 25.30 4.97 28.37
CA PRO A 386 26.22 3.89 28.69
C PRO A 386 27.35 3.81 27.66
N SER A 387 28.53 4.29 28.02
CA SER A 387 29.78 4.01 27.31
C SER A 387 30.43 2.80 27.97
N PHE A 388 31.23 2.06 27.20
CA PHE A 388 31.94 0.93 27.78
C PHE A 388 33.28 0.70 27.09
N THR A 389 34.25 0.23 27.86
CA THR A 389 35.46 -0.37 27.31
C THR A 389 35.47 -1.84 27.67
N TRP A 390 36.02 -2.68 26.82
CA TRP A 390 36.12 -4.08 27.13
C TRP A 390 37.38 -4.71 26.55
N ASN A 391 37.81 -5.79 27.17
CA ASN A 391 38.90 -6.63 26.73
C ASN A 391 38.52 -8.08 26.93
N TYR A 392 39.05 -8.95 26.07
CA TYR A 392 38.97 -10.39 26.29
C TYR A 392 40.28 -11.09 25.94
N SER A 393 40.43 -12.29 26.45
CA SER A 393 41.53 -13.17 26.07
C SER A 393 41.07 -14.61 26.00
N ILE A 394 41.52 -15.30 24.96
CA ILE A 394 41.22 -16.73 24.76
C ILE A 394 42.35 -17.55 25.40
N THR A 395 41.99 -18.47 26.28
CA THR A 395 42.92 -19.42 26.90
C THR A 395 42.37 -20.85 26.80
N GLY A 396 42.84 -21.59 25.80
CA GLY A 396 42.36 -22.95 25.54
C GLY A 396 40.92 -22.96 25.03
N THR A 397 39.99 -23.45 25.86
CA THR A 397 38.54 -23.57 25.59
C THR A 397 37.72 -22.55 26.37
N SER A 398 38.37 -21.49 26.86
CA SER A 398 37.78 -20.50 27.75
C SER A 398 38.10 -19.09 27.29
N ILE A 399 37.16 -18.17 27.49
CA ILE A 399 37.29 -16.74 27.21
C ILE A 399 37.23 -15.98 28.53
N MET A 400 38.28 -15.26 28.87
CA MET A 400 38.24 -14.28 29.97
C MET A 400 37.83 -12.93 29.41
N TYR A 401 36.94 -12.21 30.08
CA TYR A 401 36.49 -10.88 29.66
C TYR A 401 36.58 -9.87 30.81
N GLU A 402 36.73 -8.62 30.44
CA GLU A 402 36.68 -7.43 31.30
C GLU A 402 35.87 -6.37 30.54
N VAL A 403 34.87 -5.76 31.18
CA VAL A 403 33.96 -4.75 30.64
C VAL A 403 33.88 -3.63 31.67
N HIS A 404 34.38 -2.45 31.35
CA HIS A 404 34.13 -1.23 32.09
C HIS A 404 32.94 -0.51 31.49
N LEU A 405 31.94 -0.14 32.28
CA LEU A 405 30.76 0.61 31.86
C LEU A 405 30.75 1.97 32.57
N ASP A 406 30.53 3.07 31.86
CA ASP A 406 30.41 4.43 32.41
C ASP A 406 29.16 5.14 31.81
N GLY A 407 28.61 6.14 32.48
CA GLY A 407 27.40 6.85 32.05
C GLY A 407 26.51 7.34 33.21
N ILE A 408 25.32 7.89 32.90
CA ILE A 408 24.28 8.26 33.90
C ILE A 408 22.91 7.56 33.70
N HIS A 409 22.75 6.75 32.65
CA HIS A 409 21.54 5.99 32.34
C HIS A 409 21.39 4.70 33.18
N PHE A 410 20.16 4.24 33.42
CA PHE A 410 19.96 2.95 34.09
C PHE A 410 20.24 1.76 33.17
N VAL A 411 21.18 0.89 33.56
CA VAL A 411 21.46 -0.40 32.90
C VAL A 411 20.87 -1.55 33.72
N SER A 412 20.09 -2.41 33.07
CA SER A 412 19.38 -3.54 33.70
C SER A 412 20.11 -4.86 33.51
N ASP A 413 20.58 -5.14 32.29
CA ASP A 413 21.34 -6.34 31.94
C ASP A 413 22.44 -5.99 30.92
N ILE A 414 23.59 -6.64 31.00
CA ILE A 414 24.60 -6.64 29.92
C ILE A 414 24.70 -8.08 29.41
N ASN A 415 24.37 -8.31 28.14
CA ASN A 415 24.44 -9.60 27.50
C ASN A 415 25.62 -9.63 26.53
N VAL A 416 26.66 -10.40 26.85
CA VAL A 416 27.79 -10.64 25.93
C VAL A 416 27.48 -11.88 25.11
N VAL A 417 27.45 -11.76 23.79
CA VAL A 417 27.18 -12.84 22.83
C VAL A 417 28.43 -13.10 22.01
N LEU A 418 29.05 -14.26 22.21
CA LEU A 418 30.14 -14.74 21.36
C LEU A 418 29.57 -15.53 20.19
N PHE A 419 30.04 -15.26 18.98
CA PHE A 419 29.75 -16.04 17.79
C PHE A 419 30.93 -16.91 17.39
N THR A 420 30.63 -18.15 17.03
CA THR A 420 31.64 -19.09 16.55
C THR A 420 31.04 -20.11 15.60
N GLU A 421 31.73 -20.32 14.49
CA GLU A 421 31.48 -21.46 13.61
C GLU A 421 32.13 -22.72 14.20
N ILE A 422 31.33 -23.75 14.46
CA ILE A 422 31.80 -25.06 14.93
C ILE A 422 31.18 -26.14 14.04
N ASP A 423 32.02 -26.93 13.37
CA ASP A 423 31.60 -28.06 12.53
C ASP A 423 30.54 -27.66 11.45
N ASN A 424 30.72 -26.53 10.76
CA ASN A 424 29.74 -25.95 9.81
C ASN A 424 28.37 -25.64 10.45
N SER A 425 28.35 -25.24 11.72
CA SER A 425 27.16 -24.74 12.40
C SER A 425 27.49 -23.47 13.16
N PHE A 426 26.67 -22.43 12.96
CA PHE A 426 26.78 -21.19 13.70
C PHE A 426 26.28 -21.38 15.13
N GLN A 427 27.09 -21.02 16.13
CA GLN A 427 26.72 -21.09 17.54
C GLN A 427 26.94 -19.76 18.22
N ASN A 428 26.01 -19.40 19.11
CA ASN A 428 26.14 -18.26 19.99
C ASN A 428 26.26 -18.68 21.46
N TYR A 429 27.07 -17.95 22.22
CA TYR A 429 27.20 -18.13 23.67
C TYR A 429 26.87 -16.82 24.36
N SER A 430 25.75 -16.79 25.06
CA SER A 430 25.26 -15.60 25.77
C SER A 430 25.64 -15.63 27.25
N LEU A 431 26.19 -14.54 27.73
CA LEU A 431 26.44 -14.28 29.15
C LEU A 431 25.66 -13.05 29.60
N SER A 432 24.69 -13.23 30.48
CA SER A 432 23.98 -12.13 31.15
C SER A 432 24.73 -11.72 32.42
N ILE A 433 25.19 -10.48 32.44
CA ILE A 433 25.73 -9.79 33.61
C ILE A 433 24.59 -8.92 34.12
N HIS A 434 24.16 -9.14 35.36
CA HIS A 434 23.23 -8.26 36.05
C HIS A 434 24.07 -7.27 36.86
N PRO A 435 24.25 -6.02 36.42
CA PRO A 435 25.03 -5.03 37.15
C PRO A 435 24.36 -4.73 38.49
N GLU A 436 24.89 -5.26 39.60
CA GLU A 436 24.36 -4.97 40.94
C GLU A 436 24.54 -3.49 41.34
N SER A 437 25.48 -2.76 40.71
CA SER A 437 25.83 -1.35 40.98
C SER A 437 25.55 -0.36 39.84
N GLY A 438 25.03 -0.81 38.69
CA GLY A 438 24.90 0.02 37.48
C GLY A 438 26.21 0.17 36.71
N TYR A 439 26.87 1.32 36.80
CA TYR A 439 28.15 1.60 36.13
C TYR A 439 29.35 1.00 36.90
N GLY A 440 30.45 0.69 36.21
CA GLY A 440 31.69 0.15 36.80
C GLY A 440 32.38 -0.97 36.02
N ASN A 441 33.36 -1.61 36.66
CA ASN A 441 34.16 -2.71 36.08
C ASN A 441 33.52 -4.09 36.36
N TYR A 442 33.25 -4.82 35.29
CA TYR A 442 32.74 -6.19 35.26
C TYR A 442 33.80 -7.12 34.66
N SER A 443 34.02 -8.30 35.24
CA SER A 443 34.94 -9.28 34.65
C SER A 443 34.50 -10.70 34.97
N GLY A 444 34.91 -11.65 34.12
CA GLY A 444 34.53 -13.05 34.28
C GLY A 444 35.18 -13.99 33.28
N THR A 445 34.69 -15.23 33.23
CA THR A 445 35.19 -16.28 32.33
C THR A 445 34.04 -17.11 31.76
N ILE A 446 34.04 -17.31 30.44
CA ILE A 446 33.16 -18.21 29.71
C ILE A 446 33.96 -19.50 29.46
N ASP A 447 33.52 -20.63 30.06
CA ASP A 447 34.20 -21.92 30.00
C ASP A 447 33.45 -22.93 29.08
N HIS A 448 34.15 -24.02 28.71
CA HIS A 448 33.62 -25.21 28.02
C HIS A 448 33.30 -25.05 26.52
N LEU A 449 34.03 -24.22 25.80
CA LEU A 449 33.92 -24.10 24.33
C LEU A 449 34.57 -25.33 23.66
N LYS A 450 33.89 -25.96 22.69
CA LYS A 450 34.40 -27.19 22.02
C LYS A 450 35.64 -26.94 21.16
N SER A 451 35.67 -25.80 20.47
CA SER A 451 36.79 -25.21 19.73
C SER A 451 36.47 -23.73 19.52
N ILE A 452 37.48 -22.86 19.46
CA ILE A 452 37.28 -21.43 19.21
C ILE A 452 37.98 -21.09 17.91
N ASN A 453 37.23 -21.10 16.81
CA ASN A 453 37.44 -20.21 15.69
C ASN A 453 36.34 -19.15 15.86
N SER A 454 36.64 -18.09 16.61
CA SER A 454 35.64 -17.04 16.89
C SER A 454 35.37 -16.25 15.63
N SER A 455 34.10 -16.18 15.24
CA SER A 455 33.59 -15.41 14.10
C SER A 455 33.35 -13.94 14.47
N GLY A 456 33.14 -13.65 15.76
CA GLY A 456 32.97 -12.29 16.26
C GLY A 456 32.35 -12.24 17.65
N ILE A 457 32.23 -11.04 18.23
CA ILE A 457 31.61 -10.81 19.54
C ILE A 457 30.66 -9.61 19.45
N LEU A 458 29.43 -9.83 19.91
CA LEU A 458 28.39 -8.82 20.03
C LEU A 458 28.07 -8.58 21.51
N ILE A 459 27.95 -7.32 21.90
CA ILE A 459 27.58 -6.94 23.27
C ILE A 459 26.24 -6.19 23.21
N ASN A 460 25.27 -6.70 23.95
CA ASN A 460 23.91 -6.20 24.01
C ASN A 460 23.63 -5.67 25.40
N ILE A 461 23.58 -4.36 25.57
CA ILE A 461 23.28 -3.72 26.84
C ILE A 461 21.78 -3.45 26.87
N LYS A 462 21.05 -4.09 27.80
CA LYS A 462 19.67 -3.75 28.10
C LYS A 462 19.62 -2.64 29.13
N THR A 463 18.84 -1.62 28.81
CA THR A 463 18.55 -0.54 29.74
C THR A 463 17.23 -0.82 30.49
N TRP A 464 16.85 0.03 31.44
CA TRP A 464 15.64 -0.19 32.26
C TRP A 464 14.34 -0.19 31.46
N ASP A 465 14.26 0.60 30.38
CA ASP A 465 13.09 0.63 29.50
C ASP A 465 13.00 -0.61 28.57
N ASN A 466 13.93 -1.56 28.75
CA ASN A 466 14.05 -2.80 28.00
C ASN A 466 14.51 -2.59 26.54
N SER A 467 14.94 -1.38 26.17
CA SER A 467 15.69 -1.14 24.94
C SER A 467 17.04 -1.86 25.01
N THR A 468 17.51 -2.33 23.85
CA THR A 468 18.79 -3.02 23.72
C THR A 468 19.71 -2.16 22.88
N ILE A 469 20.82 -1.73 23.47
CA ILE A 469 21.91 -1.06 22.77
C ILE A 469 22.86 -2.15 22.29
N PHE A 470 23.02 -2.27 20.97
CA PHE A 470 23.92 -3.22 20.33
C PHE A 470 25.24 -2.52 20.05
N LEU A 471 26.34 -3.06 20.56
CA LEU A 471 27.67 -2.52 20.35
C LEU A 471 28.56 -3.66 19.82
N ASN A 472 29.06 -3.47 18.59
CA ASN A 472 29.86 -4.45 17.85
C ASN A 472 31.30 -3.95 17.71
N ARG A 473 32.29 -4.84 17.74
CA ARG A 473 33.70 -4.48 17.57
C ARG A 473 34.52 -5.45 16.70
N ASP A 474 33.90 -6.49 16.14
CA ASP A 474 34.60 -7.46 15.26
C ASP A 474 33.62 -8.05 14.24
N ASP A 475 33.27 -7.22 13.25
CA ASP A 475 32.28 -7.43 12.19
C ASP A 475 32.87 -7.98 10.89
N ALA A 476 34.17 -8.31 10.84
CA ALA A 476 34.83 -8.61 9.57
C ALA A 476 34.67 -10.06 9.07
N HIS A 477 33.93 -10.92 9.78
CA HIS A 477 33.73 -12.31 9.38
C HIS A 477 32.44 -12.46 8.56
N ASP A 478 32.56 -13.17 7.45
CA ASP A 478 31.57 -13.40 6.42
C ASP A 478 31.81 -14.85 5.97
N SER A 479 30.96 -15.75 6.46
CA SER A 479 31.17 -17.20 6.41
C SER A 479 30.72 -17.84 5.08
N ASP A 480 29.71 -17.29 4.41
CA ASP A 480 29.24 -17.72 3.08
C ASP A 480 29.76 -16.85 1.92
N VAL A 481 30.44 -15.75 2.24
CA VAL A 481 31.15 -14.87 1.29
C VAL A 481 30.18 -14.09 0.40
N ASP A 482 29.05 -13.69 0.96
CA ASP A 482 27.99 -12.92 0.27
C ASP A 482 28.11 -11.40 0.47
N THR A 483 29.12 -10.94 1.23
CA THR A 483 29.40 -9.54 1.64
C THR A 483 28.63 -9.00 2.84
N LEU A 484 27.60 -9.71 3.31
CA LEU A 484 27.08 -9.52 4.65
C LEU A 484 28.03 -10.15 5.66
N THR A 485 27.90 -9.73 6.91
CA THR A 485 28.76 -10.24 7.98
C THR A 485 27.93 -11.16 8.83
N ASP A 486 28.52 -12.22 9.38
CA ASP A 486 27.78 -13.20 10.20
C ASP A 486 26.97 -12.53 11.32
N ILE A 487 27.51 -11.44 11.88
CA ILE A 487 26.83 -10.67 12.94
C ILE A 487 25.65 -9.90 12.37
N PHE A 488 25.81 -9.25 11.21
CA PHE A 488 24.73 -8.54 10.54
C PHE A 488 23.58 -9.50 10.24
N GLU A 489 23.87 -10.61 9.58
CA GLU A 489 22.90 -11.64 9.24
C GLU A 489 22.17 -12.17 10.47
N TYR A 490 22.92 -12.52 11.52
CA TYR A 490 22.32 -12.93 12.79
C TYR A 490 21.39 -11.87 13.37
N THR A 491 21.74 -10.57 13.29
CA THR A 491 20.86 -9.50 13.78
C THR A 491 19.62 -9.30 12.91
N GLN A 492 19.70 -9.61 11.61
CA GLN A 492 18.57 -9.61 10.70
C GLN A 492 17.80 -10.94 10.69
N SER A 493 18.27 -11.94 11.45
CA SER A 493 17.75 -13.31 11.50
C SER A 493 17.91 -14.10 10.20
N THR A 494 18.76 -13.64 9.29
CA THR A 494 19.19 -14.40 8.11
C THR A 494 20.25 -15.44 8.50
N ASN A 495 20.63 -16.32 7.58
CA ASN A 495 21.47 -17.47 7.86
C ASN A 495 22.93 -17.23 7.46
N PRO A 496 23.89 -17.06 8.41
CA PRO A 496 25.32 -16.81 8.15
C PRO A 496 26.10 -17.83 7.33
N LEU A 497 25.44 -18.88 6.84
CA LEU A 497 26.05 -19.97 6.09
C LEU A 497 25.37 -20.16 4.73
N SER A 498 24.49 -19.24 4.34
CA SER A 498 23.65 -19.30 3.14
C SER A 498 23.46 -17.88 2.62
N ASN A 499 24.07 -17.61 1.47
CA ASN A 499 23.95 -16.33 0.76
C ASN A 499 22.53 -16.04 0.25
N ASP A 500 21.63 -17.02 0.33
CA ASP A 500 20.21 -16.96 0.00
C ASP A 500 19.49 -17.75 1.09
N THR A 501 18.86 -17.04 2.02
CA THR A 501 18.30 -17.60 3.25
C THR A 501 16.96 -18.29 3.01
N ASP A 502 16.10 -17.76 2.15
CA ASP A 502 14.75 -18.27 1.91
C ASP A 502 14.60 -19.11 0.63
N LEU A 503 15.68 -19.21 -0.15
CA LEU A 503 15.87 -20.08 -1.31
C LEU A 503 14.98 -19.71 -2.50
N ASP A 504 14.84 -18.42 -2.75
CA ASP A 504 14.02 -17.87 -3.82
C ASP A 504 14.83 -17.44 -5.07
N GLU A 505 16.15 -17.64 -5.03
CA GLU A 505 17.14 -17.27 -6.05
C GLU A 505 17.56 -15.78 -6.07
N LEU A 506 17.15 -14.99 -5.07
CA LEU A 506 17.68 -13.67 -4.76
C LEU A 506 18.61 -13.77 -3.54
N GLU A 507 19.82 -13.23 -3.63
CA GLU A 507 20.78 -13.31 -2.51
C GLU A 507 20.42 -12.27 -1.43
N ASP A 508 20.59 -12.61 -0.14
CA ASP A 508 20.27 -11.74 1.01
C ASP A 508 20.81 -10.29 0.85
N PRO A 509 22.06 -10.04 0.40
CA PRO A 509 22.57 -8.69 0.22
C PRO A 509 21.81 -7.90 -0.87
N ASP A 510 21.38 -8.58 -1.94
CA ASP A 510 20.61 -7.98 -3.02
C ASP A 510 19.18 -7.66 -2.56
N GLU A 511 18.59 -8.52 -1.73
CA GLU A 511 17.30 -8.27 -1.11
C GLU A 511 17.32 -7.04 -0.19
N PHE A 512 18.34 -6.90 0.68
CA PHE A 512 18.51 -5.68 1.47
C PHE A 512 18.66 -4.44 0.60
N ALA A 513 19.30 -4.56 -0.57
CA ALA A 513 19.47 -3.45 -1.51
C ALA A 513 18.17 -3.09 -2.25
N LEU A 514 17.32 -4.08 -2.54
CA LEU A 514 16.03 -3.94 -3.21
C LEU A 514 14.87 -3.64 -2.24
N GLY A 515 15.08 -3.88 -0.94
CA GLY A 515 14.08 -3.70 0.11
C GLY A 515 13.06 -4.83 0.19
N THR A 516 13.33 -5.99 -0.42
CA THR A 516 12.59 -7.25 -0.22
C THR A 516 12.98 -7.88 1.12
N ASN A 517 12.34 -8.99 1.48
CA ASN A 517 12.52 -9.63 2.79
C ASN A 517 13.27 -10.97 2.68
N PRO A 518 14.53 -11.06 3.15
CA PRO A 518 15.37 -12.28 3.08
C PRO A 518 14.90 -13.51 3.85
N LEU A 519 13.70 -13.44 4.42
CA LEU A 519 13.08 -14.49 5.20
C LEU A 519 11.74 -14.92 4.60
N ASP A 520 11.35 -14.31 3.48
CA ASP A 520 10.04 -14.45 2.85
C ASP A 520 10.19 -14.36 1.34
N ASN A 521 10.15 -15.52 0.70
CA ASN A 521 10.42 -15.74 -0.70
C ASN A 521 9.38 -15.12 -1.67
N ASP A 522 8.47 -14.27 -1.19
CA ASP A 522 7.37 -13.61 -1.92
C ASP A 522 6.93 -12.38 -1.10
N THR A 523 7.69 -11.28 -1.22
CA THR A 523 7.55 -10.08 -0.39
C THR A 523 6.16 -9.44 -0.53
N ASP A 524 5.58 -9.45 -1.73
CA ASP A 524 4.30 -8.79 -1.99
C ASP A 524 3.06 -9.71 -1.97
N ASN A 525 3.30 -11.00 -1.73
CA ASN A 525 2.33 -12.06 -1.55
C ASN A 525 1.43 -12.29 -2.78
N ASP A 526 2.02 -12.29 -3.96
CA ASP A 526 1.33 -12.51 -5.23
C ASP A 526 1.61 -13.88 -5.87
N SER A 527 2.38 -14.72 -5.18
CA SER A 527 2.77 -16.08 -5.57
C SER A 527 3.86 -16.17 -6.64
N LEU A 528 4.44 -15.05 -7.07
CA LEU A 528 5.74 -15.03 -7.71
C LEU A 528 6.84 -14.86 -6.65
N PRO A 529 7.96 -15.59 -6.75
CA PRO A 529 9.10 -15.33 -5.86
C PRO A 529 9.87 -14.07 -6.23
N ASP A 530 10.42 -13.37 -5.24
CA ASP A 530 11.14 -12.09 -5.46
C ASP A 530 12.31 -12.30 -6.44
N GLY A 531 13.06 -13.39 -6.29
CA GLY A 531 14.13 -13.78 -7.22
C GLY A 531 13.64 -13.99 -8.66
N TYR A 532 12.47 -14.63 -8.85
CA TYR A 532 11.88 -14.79 -10.18
C TYR A 532 11.51 -13.43 -10.79
N GLU A 533 10.91 -12.55 -10.00
CA GLU A 533 10.50 -11.24 -10.44
C GLU A 533 11.69 -10.39 -10.87
N VAL A 534 12.74 -10.33 -10.05
CA VAL A 534 13.96 -9.57 -10.35
C VAL A 534 14.63 -10.07 -11.63
N ILE A 535 14.73 -11.38 -11.82
CA ILE A 535 15.33 -11.98 -13.03
C ILE A 535 14.54 -11.61 -14.29
N HIS A 536 13.21 -11.60 -14.21
CA HIS A 536 12.32 -11.30 -15.35
C HIS A 536 11.89 -9.83 -15.44
N SER A 537 12.50 -8.95 -14.64
CA SER A 537 12.23 -7.50 -14.60
C SER A 537 10.79 -7.12 -14.18
N PHE A 538 10.15 -7.97 -13.37
CA PHE A 538 8.96 -7.65 -12.59
C PHE A 538 9.33 -6.93 -11.29
N ASN A 539 8.34 -6.54 -10.50
CA ASN A 539 8.54 -5.72 -9.32
C ASN A 539 8.07 -6.43 -8.05
N PRO A 540 8.99 -6.87 -7.17
CA PRO A 540 8.68 -7.67 -5.95
C PRO A 540 7.95 -6.91 -4.84
N HIS A 541 7.38 -5.76 -5.18
CA HIS A 541 6.55 -4.91 -4.32
C HIS A 541 5.19 -4.61 -4.96
N TYR A 542 4.88 -5.20 -6.12
CA TYR A 542 3.69 -4.94 -6.90
C TYR A 542 2.90 -6.20 -7.23
N ARG A 543 2.03 -6.55 -6.28
CA ARG A 543 1.10 -7.68 -6.21
C ARG A 543 0.18 -8.06 -7.39
N TYR A 544 0.32 -7.43 -8.55
CA TYR A 544 -0.55 -7.62 -9.71
C TYR A 544 0.23 -7.88 -10.99
N ASP A 545 1.57 -7.85 -10.98
CA ASP A 545 2.31 -8.22 -12.18
C ASP A 545 2.27 -9.73 -12.46
N ASN A 546 1.98 -10.58 -11.46
CA ASN A 546 1.58 -11.98 -11.66
C ASN A 546 0.39 -12.21 -12.63
N THR A 547 -0.47 -11.22 -12.81
CA THR A 547 -1.61 -11.25 -13.75
C THR A 547 -1.35 -10.49 -15.04
N SER A 548 -0.09 -10.12 -15.29
CA SER A 548 0.34 -9.56 -16.57
C SER A 548 0.49 -10.66 -17.62
N ASP A 549 0.51 -10.22 -18.86
CA ASP A 549 0.79 -11.01 -20.07
C ASP A 549 1.70 -10.12 -20.93
N PRO A 550 3.03 -10.11 -20.67
CA PRO A 550 3.95 -9.14 -21.24
C PRO A 550 4.24 -9.36 -22.72
N ASP A 551 4.24 -10.62 -23.18
CA ASP A 551 4.51 -11.01 -24.56
C ASP A 551 3.24 -11.20 -25.41
N GLY A 552 2.07 -11.32 -24.78
CA GLY A 552 0.76 -11.21 -25.41
C GLY A 552 0.26 -12.51 -26.03
N ASP A 553 0.62 -13.65 -25.45
CA ASP A 553 0.28 -15.00 -25.92
C ASP A 553 -0.93 -15.61 -25.19
N ASP A 554 -1.63 -14.80 -24.36
CA ASP A 554 -2.74 -15.16 -23.49
C ASP A 554 -2.36 -16.08 -22.29
N LEU A 555 -1.08 -16.32 -22.00
CA LEU A 555 -0.57 -16.96 -20.80
C LEU A 555 -0.13 -15.93 -19.76
N LEU A 556 -0.82 -15.88 -18.61
CA LEU A 556 -0.46 -14.93 -17.55
C LEU A 556 0.88 -15.32 -16.91
N THR A 557 1.69 -14.34 -16.48
CA THR A 557 3.01 -14.53 -15.85
C THR A 557 3.02 -15.56 -14.72
N ILE A 558 1.99 -15.63 -13.88
CA ILE A 558 1.89 -16.68 -12.85
C ILE A 558 1.81 -18.11 -13.42
N TRP A 559 1.15 -18.28 -14.57
CA TRP A 559 1.08 -19.56 -15.26
C TRP A 559 2.38 -19.87 -15.99
N GLU A 560 3.09 -18.86 -16.45
CA GLU A 560 4.41 -19.04 -17.04
C GLU A 560 5.41 -19.56 -16.02
N TYR A 561 5.43 -18.98 -14.82
CA TYR A 561 6.20 -19.50 -13.68
C TYR A 561 5.91 -20.98 -13.41
N TYR A 562 4.63 -21.40 -13.42
CA TYR A 562 4.26 -22.80 -13.18
C TYR A 562 4.54 -23.75 -14.34
N ASN A 563 4.56 -23.26 -15.59
CA ASN A 563 4.88 -24.05 -16.78
C ASN A 563 6.36 -23.97 -17.18
N ALA A 564 7.14 -23.12 -16.50
CA ALA A 564 8.55 -22.82 -16.80
C ALA A 564 8.77 -22.27 -18.22
N THR A 565 7.80 -21.51 -18.74
CA THR A 565 7.90 -20.74 -19.98
C THR A 565 8.52 -19.36 -19.70
N ASP A 566 8.98 -18.66 -20.74
CA ASP A 566 9.61 -17.35 -20.63
C ASP A 566 8.57 -16.22 -20.77
N PRO A 567 8.30 -15.42 -19.72
CA PRO A 567 7.29 -14.36 -19.70
C PRO A 567 7.53 -13.16 -20.60
N ASN A 568 8.55 -13.21 -21.43
CA ASN A 568 8.85 -12.22 -22.44
C ASN A 568 9.00 -12.84 -23.84
N ASN A 569 8.63 -14.11 -24.02
CA ASN A 569 8.76 -14.84 -25.28
C ASN A 569 7.55 -15.76 -25.51
N PRO A 570 6.67 -15.42 -26.46
CA PRO A 570 5.37 -16.08 -26.61
C PRO A 570 5.44 -17.52 -27.18
N ASP A 571 6.64 -18.05 -27.43
CA ASP A 571 6.94 -19.35 -28.04
C ASP A 571 8.28 -19.83 -27.45
N SER A 572 8.21 -20.50 -26.30
CA SER A 572 9.37 -20.82 -25.46
C SER A 572 10.30 -21.89 -26.06
N ASP A 573 9.76 -22.81 -26.87
CA ASP A 573 10.53 -23.87 -27.51
C ASP A 573 10.79 -23.65 -29.02
N TYR A 574 10.27 -22.55 -29.58
CA TYR A 574 10.46 -22.09 -30.95
C TYR A 574 9.86 -23.00 -32.03
N ASP A 575 8.74 -23.63 -31.70
CA ASP A 575 8.08 -24.62 -32.54
C ASP A 575 6.96 -24.04 -33.42
N ARG A 576 6.67 -22.75 -33.23
CA ARG A 576 5.64 -21.91 -33.89
C ARG A 576 4.22 -22.10 -33.39
N MET A 577 4.04 -22.70 -32.22
CA MET A 577 2.83 -22.59 -31.42
C MET A 577 3.13 -21.65 -30.26
N GLU A 578 2.11 -20.92 -29.81
CA GLU A 578 2.28 -19.97 -28.70
C GLU A 578 2.05 -20.69 -27.36
N ASP A 579 2.82 -20.37 -26.32
CA ASP A 579 2.82 -21.12 -25.05
C ASP A 579 1.41 -21.13 -24.43
N GLY A 580 0.71 -20.00 -24.46
CA GLY A 580 -0.67 -19.87 -23.99
C GLY A 580 -1.66 -20.76 -24.75
N TRP A 581 -1.51 -20.89 -26.07
CA TRP A 581 -2.35 -21.78 -26.87
C TRP A 581 -2.07 -23.25 -26.54
N GLU A 582 -0.80 -23.61 -26.41
CA GLU A 582 -0.40 -24.98 -26.05
C GLU A 582 -0.94 -25.38 -24.67
N VAL A 583 -0.80 -24.50 -23.68
CA VAL A 583 -1.33 -24.72 -22.33
C VAL A 583 -2.86 -24.84 -22.35
N GLU A 584 -3.57 -24.02 -23.13
CA GLU A 584 -5.03 -24.09 -23.27
C GLU A 584 -5.49 -25.46 -23.78
N TYR A 585 -4.78 -26.01 -24.78
CA TYR A 585 -5.13 -27.28 -25.41
C TYR A 585 -4.41 -28.50 -24.83
N GLY A 586 -3.60 -28.32 -23.79
CA GLY A 586 -2.92 -29.40 -23.08
C GLY A 586 -1.75 -30.03 -23.86
N LEU A 587 -1.11 -29.23 -24.70
CA LEU A 587 0.16 -29.51 -25.39
C LEU A 587 1.34 -29.13 -24.48
N LEU A 588 2.57 -29.27 -24.98
CA LEU A 588 3.80 -29.14 -24.19
C LEU A 588 4.63 -27.93 -24.67
N PRO A 589 4.49 -26.74 -24.04
CA PRO A 589 5.15 -25.49 -24.47
C PRO A 589 6.68 -25.45 -24.33
N LEU A 590 7.30 -26.59 -24.03
CA LEU A 590 8.74 -26.77 -23.88
C LEU A 590 9.26 -27.98 -24.69
N ASP A 591 8.44 -28.56 -25.57
CA ASP A 591 8.74 -29.73 -26.40
C ASP A 591 8.42 -29.48 -27.88
N ASP A 592 9.42 -28.94 -28.60
CA ASP A 592 9.39 -28.56 -30.02
C ASP A 592 8.97 -29.65 -31.02
N THR A 593 8.76 -30.89 -30.53
CA THR A 593 8.39 -32.05 -31.34
C THR A 593 6.89 -32.30 -31.39
N ASP A 594 6.09 -31.64 -30.55
CA ASP A 594 4.66 -31.87 -30.50
C ASP A 594 3.87 -31.10 -31.58
N ASN A 595 4.43 -30.04 -32.18
CA ASN A 595 3.87 -29.38 -33.38
C ASN A 595 3.49 -30.30 -34.55
N VAL A 596 4.24 -31.40 -34.75
CA VAL A 596 4.02 -32.38 -35.84
C VAL A 596 3.25 -33.61 -35.36
N THR A 597 2.76 -33.59 -34.13
CA THR A 597 1.82 -34.59 -33.64
C THR A 597 0.40 -34.26 -34.08
N ASP A 598 -0.45 -35.28 -34.02
CA ASP A 598 -1.86 -35.25 -34.44
C ASP A 598 -2.63 -35.77 -33.22
N ALA A 599 -3.09 -34.85 -32.39
CA ALA A 599 -3.58 -35.15 -31.05
C ALA A 599 -4.97 -35.82 -31.08
N ASP A 600 -5.82 -35.49 -32.04
CA ASP A 600 -7.19 -36.02 -32.19
C ASP A 600 -7.36 -37.10 -33.29
N LEU A 601 -6.31 -37.33 -34.09
CA LEU A 601 -6.22 -38.34 -35.16
C LEU A 601 -7.07 -38.03 -36.39
N ASP A 602 -7.29 -36.77 -36.72
CA ASP A 602 -8.01 -36.32 -37.92
C ASP A 602 -7.12 -36.16 -39.17
N LEU A 603 -5.79 -36.31 -39.00
CA LEU A 603 -4.71 -36.15 -39.98
C LEU A 603 -4.21 -34.70 -40.20
N LEU A 604 -4.65 -33.75 -39.39
CA LEU A 604 -4.08 -32.42 -39.25
C LEU A 604 -3.02 -32.45 -38.12
N TRP A 605 -1.94 -31.68 -38.27
CA TRP A 605 -0.94 -31.58 -37.20
C TRP A 605 -1.25 -30.37 -36.33
N ASN A 606 -0.91 -30.42 -35.05
CA ASN A 606 -1.19 -29.35 -34.08
C ASN A 606 -0.78 -27.96 -34.60
N VAL A 607 0.39 -27.84 -35.25
CA VAL A 607 0.82 -26.54 -35.81
C VAL A 607 -0.12 -26.04 -36.91
N TYR A 608 -0.67 -26.92 -37.74
CA TYR A 608 -1.66 -26.50 -38.73
C TYR A 608 -2.98 -26.13 -38.08
N GLU A 609 -3.33 -26.75 -36.97
CA GLU A 609 -4.54 -26.40 -36.22
C GLU A 609 -4.43 -25.03 -35.61
N PHE A 610 -3.29 -24.73 -34.96
CA PHE A 610 -2.95 -23.39 -34.50
C PHE A 610 -3.12 -22.35 -35.62
N HIS A 611 -2.56 -22.60 -36.81
CA HIS A 611 -2.65 -21.67 -37.94
C HIS A 611 -4.07 -21.53 -38.54
N ASN A 612 -4.94 -22.53 -38.36
CA ASN A 612 -6.33 -22.50 -38.83
C ASN A 612 -7.35 -22.21 -37.71
N ASN A 613 -6.87 -21.93 -36.50
CA ASN A 613 -7.68 -21.67 -35.32
C ASN A 613 -8.67 -22.80 -35.00
N THR A 614 -8.29 -24.05 -35.28
CA THR A 614 -9.07 -25.26 -34.93
C THR A 614 -8.62 -25.83 -33.58
N ASN A 615 -9.41 -26.75 -33.03
CA ASN A 615 -9.14 -27.35 -31.74
C ASN A 615 -8.37 -28.68 -31.89
N PRO A 616 -7.09 -28.77 -31.47
CA PRO A 616 -6.25 -29.96 -31.64
C PRO A 616 -6.67 -31.20 -30.86
N GLN A 617 -7.69 -31.07 -30.01
CA GLN A 617 -8.27 -32.19 -29.27
C GLN A 617 -9.58 -32.68 -29.90
N LEU A 618 -10.06 -32.05 -30.98
CA LEU A 618 -11.36 -32.31 -31.61
C LEU A 618 -11.24 -32.41 -33.12
N ASN A 619 -11.44 -33.62 -33.63
CA ASN A 619 -11.33 -33.94 -35.05
C ASN A 619 -12.39 -33.30 -35.97
N ASP A 620 -13.23 -32.43 -35.41
CA ASP A 620 -14.38 -31.73 -35.99
C ASP A 620 -14.65 -30.56 -35.03
N THR A 621 -14.17 -29.38 -35.37
CA THR A 621 -14.15 -28.21 -34.48
C THR A 621 -15.55 -27.59 -34.30
N ASP A 622 -16.37 -27.54 -35.35
CA ASP A 622 -17.67 -26.85 -35.35
C ASP A 622 -18.91 -27.77 -35.25
N TRP A 623 -18.69 -29.08 -35.30
CA TRP A 623 -19.65 -30.16 -35.10
C TRP A 623 -20.72 -30.29 -36.18
N ASP A 624 -20.34 -30.00 -37.43
CA ASP A 624 -21.21 -30.18 -38.60
C ASP A 624 -21.13 -31.61 -39.19
N GLY A 625 -20.12 -32.39 -38.78
CA GLY A 625 -19.87 -33.77 -39.21
C GLY A 625 -18.78 -33.95 -40.27
N LEU A 626 -18.09 -32.89 -40.67
CA LEU A 626 -16.84 -32.90 -41.43
C LEU A 626 -15.65 -32.81 -40.47
N THR A 627 -14.48 -33.27 -40.90
CA THR A 627 -13.27 -33.13 -40.08
C THR A 627 -12.50 -31.90 -40.53
N ASP A 628 -11.79 -31.24 -39.62
CA ASP A 628 -11.03 -30.02 -39.91
C ASP A 628 -10.06 -30.24 -41.07
N TYR A 629 -9.35 -31.38 -41.08
CA TYR A 629 -8.52 -31.80 -42.20
C TYR A 629 -9.28 -31.87 -43.55
N TRP A 630 -10.52 -32.39 -43.54
CA TRP A 630 -11.33 -32.51 -44.75
C TRP A 630 -11.76 -31.15 -45.27
N GLU A 631 -12.18 -30.26 -44.37
CA GLU A 631 -12.68 -28.93 -44.72
C GLU A 631 -11.59 -28.05 -45.30
N ILE A 632 -10.43 -28.00 -44.65
CA ILE A 632 -9.25 -27.28 -45.17
C ILE A 632 -8.87 -27.78 -46.57
N LEU A 633 -8.98 -29.09 -46.81
CA LEU A 633 -8.65 -29.68 -48.10
C LEU A 633 -9.70 -29.37 -49.19
N ASN A 634 -10.98 -29.22 -48.83
CA ASN A 634 -12.10 -29.05 -49.76
C ASN A 634 -12.62 -27.61 -49.87
N GLY A 635 -12.16 -26.70 -49.00
CA GLY A 635 -12.42 -25.26 -49.09
C GLY A 635 -13.60 -24.74 -48.29
N THR A 636 -14.18 -25.55 -47.40
CA THR A 636 -15.12 -25.09 -46.36
C THR A 636 -14.35 -24.55 -45.15
N ASN A 637 -15.04 -23.87 -44.23
CA ASN A 637 -14.42 -23.26 -43.06
C ASN A 637 -14.62 -24.14 -41.81
N PRO A 638 -13.55 -24.75 -41.24
CA PRO A 638 -13.67 -25.69 -40.12
C PRO A 638 -14.14 -25.11 -38.78
N ASN A 639 -14.36 -23.79 -38.75
CA ASN A 639 -14.87 -23.08 -37.59
C ASN A 639 -16.31 -22.60 -37.78
N LEU A 640 -16.94 -22.90 -38.92
CA LEU A 640 -18.29 -22.49 -39.27
C LEU A 640 -19.04 -23.68 -39.83
N ASN A 641 -19.96 -24.19 -39.03
CA ASN A 641 -20.80 -25.33 -39.38
C ASN A 641 -21.75 -25.11 -40.59
N ASP A 642 -21.69 -23.93 -41.21
CA ASP A 642 -22.47 -23.42 -42.33
C ASP A 642 -21.61 -22.30 -42.98
N THR A 643 -20.84 -22.66 -44.00
CA THR A 643 -19.79 -21.84 -44.60
C THR A 643 -20.38 -20.71 -45.46
N ASP A 644 -21.39 -21.00 -46.27
CA ASP A 644 -22.02 -20.02 -47.18
C ASP A 644 -23.25 -19.32 -46.61
N LYS A 645 -23.76 -19.79 -45.47
CA LYS A 645 -24.81 -19.16 -44.65
C LYS A 645 -26.19 -19.25 -45.27
N ASP A 646 -26.48 -20.34 -45.96
CA ASP A 646 -27.77 -20.59 -46.57
C ASP A 646 -28.80 -21.26 -45.62
N GLU A 647 -28.37 -21.63 -44.40
CA GLU A 647 -29.08 -22.39 -43.34
C GLU A 647 -28.98 -23.94 -43.42
N LEU A 648 -28.23 -24.50 -44.37
CA LEU A 648 -27.78 -25.89 -44.36
C LEU A 648 -26.39 -25.99 -43.70
N LEU A 649 -26.11 -27.15 -43.10
CA LEU A 649 -24.76 -27.40 -42.56
C LEU A 649 -23.89 -28.00 -43.66
N ASP A 650 -22.60 -27.67 -43.72
CA ASP A 650 -21.71 -28.16 -44.78
C ASP A 650 -21.71 -29.70 -44.81
N GLY A 651 -21.66 -30.35 -43.65
CA GLY A 651 -21.81 -31.81 -43.53
C GLY A 651 -23.15 -32.36 -44.04
N GLU A 652 -24.27 -31.64 -43.86
CA GLU A 652 -25.57 -32.04 -44.42
C GLU A 652 -25.59 -31.91 -45.95
N GLU A 653 -25.01 -30.83 -46.47
CA GLU A 653 -24.88 -30.61 -47.91
C GLU A 653 -24.05 -31.71 -48.58
N ILE A 654 -22.90 -32.04 -48.01
CA ILE A 654 -22.00 -33.04 -48.59
C ILE A 654 -22.58 -34.47 -48.49
N PHE A 655 -23.22 -34.83 -47.37
CA PHE A 655 -23.65 -36.22 -47.14
C PHE A 655 -25.13 -36.50 -47.44
N ILE A 656 -26.00 -35.49 -47.46
CA ILE A 656 -27.46 -35.66 -47.60
C ILE A 656 -27.97 -35.04 -48.90
N TYR A 657 -27.64 -33.77 -49.16
CA TYR A 657 -28.23 -32.99 -50.26
C TYR A 657 -27.41 -33.02 -51.55
N PHE A 658 -26.11 -33.32 -51.43
CA PHE A 658 -25.12 -33.34 -52.52
C PHE A 658 -24.93 -31.98 -53.21
N THR A 659 -25.22 -30.90 -52.49
CA THR A 659 -24.99 -29.50 -52.86
C THR A 659 -23.55 -29.07 -52.59
N ASN A 660 -23.20 -27.85 -52.96
CA ASN A 660 -21.88 -27.28 -52.74
C ASN A 660 -21.89 -26.33 -51.54
N ALA A 661 -21.38 -26.80 -50.41
CA ALA A 661 -21.31 -26.08 -49.14
C ALA A 661 -20.47 -24.80 -49.09
N SER A 662 -20.13 -24.22 -50.23
CA SER A 662 -19.47 -22.93 -50.32
C SER A 662 -20.23 -21.98 -51.24
N LEU A 663 -21.43 -22.36 -51.66
CA LEU A 663 -22.33 -21.62 -52.54
C LEU A 663 -23.75 -21.77 -52.00
N ASP A 664 -24.35 -20.65 -51.62
CA ASP A 664 -25.73 -20.61 -51.14
C ASP A 664 -26.75 -21.11 -52.19
N ASP A 665 -26.40 -21.03 -53.47
CA ASP A 665 -27.21 -21.48 -54.61
C ASP A 665 -26.32 -22.34 -55.54
N SER A 666 -26.54 -23.67 -55.48
CA SER A 666 -25.70 -24.66 -56.16
C SER A 666 -25.90 -24.72 -57.67
N ASP A 667 -27.11 -24.42 -58.17
CA ASP A 667 -27.44 -24.51 -59.60
C ASP A 667 -27.58 -23.15 -60.31
N SER A 668 -27.46 -22.07 -59.54
CA SER A 668 -27.42 -20.68 -59.96
C SER A 668 -28.72 -20.16 -60.59
N ASP A 669 -29.87 -20.51 -60.01
CA ASP A 669 -31.20 -20.05 -60.44
C ASP A 669 -31.77 -18.86 -59.63
N ASP A 670 -31.01 -18.36 -58.65
CA ASP A 670 -31.35 -17.33 -57.65
C ASP A 670 -32.21 -17.84 -56.47
N LEU A 671 -32.47 -19.15 -56.35
CA LEU A 671 -33.05 -19.81 -55.18
C LEU A 671 -31.93 -20.51 -54.40
N ASN A 672 -31.90 -20.34 -53.07
CA ASN A 672 -30.85 -20.95 -52.26
C ASN A 672 -31.19 -22.42 -51.90
N ASP A 673 -30.18 -23.25 -51.71
CA ASP A 673 -30.33 -24.70 -51.58
C ASP A 673 -31.22 -25.08 -50.39
N TYR A 674 -31.11 -24.36 -49.26
CA TYR A 674 -32.01 -24.51 -48.13
C TYR A 674 -33.50 -24.34 -48.50
N ILE A 675 -33.86 -23.27 -49.21
CA ILE A 675 -35.25 -23.02 -49.62
C ILE A 675 -35.74 -24.15 -50.51
N GLU A 676 -34.88 -24.64 -51.39
CA GLU A 676 -35.20 -25.73 -52.29
C GLU A 676 -35.52 -27.02 -51.53
N VAL A 677 -34.66 -27.43 -50.61
CA VAL A 677 -34.84 -28.71 -49.91
C VAL A 677 -35.87 -28.64 -48.77
N MET A 678 -36.10 -27.46 -48.18
CA MET A 678 -36.98 -27.30 -47.01
C MET A 678 -38.34 -26.67 -47.32
N GLU A 679 -38.45 -25.81 -48.34
CA GLU A 679 -39.66 -25.02 -48.64
C GLU A 679 -40.32 -25.35 -49.97
N SER A 680 -39.64 -25.17 -51.11
CA SER A 680 -40.21 -25.42 -52.46
C SER A 680 -40.21 -26.91 -52.84
N PHE A 681 -39.31 -27.69 -52.24
CA PHE A 681 -39.09 -29.12 -52.51
C PHE A 681 -38.60 -29.42 -53.93
N THR A 682 -37.91 -28.46 -54.54
CA THR A 682 -37.23 -28.56 -55.84
C THR A 682 -35.88 -29.29 -55.73
N ASP A 683 -35.24 -29.58 -56.86
CA ASP A 683 -33.93 -30.24 -56.91
C ASP A 683 -32.82 -29.17 -56.96
N PRO A 684 -32.05 -28.94 -55.89
CA PRO A 684 -31.08 -27.84 -55.78
C PRO A 684 -29.86 -27.94 -56.71
N LEU A 685 -29.86 -28.92 -57.60
CA LEU A 685 -28.84 -29.14 -58.62
C LEU A 685 -29.40 -28.96 -60.03
N ASN A 686 -30.63 -28.44 -60.15
CA ASN A 686 -31.37 -28.33 -61.39
C ASN A 686 -32.38 -27.17 -61.37
N ASN A 687 -31.94 -26.04 -61.91
CA ASN A 687 -32.63 -24.75 -61.98
C ASN A 687 -34.04 -24.67 -62.60
N ASP A 688 -34.60 -25.80 -63.03
CA ASP A 688 -35.92 -25.97 -63.66
C ASP A 688 -36.33 -27.42 -63.38
N THR A 689 -36.93 -27.64 -62.21
CA THR A 689 -37.15 -28.98 -61.65
C THR A 689 -38.13 -29.80 -62.48
N ASP A 690 -39.19 -29.18 -62.99
CA ASP A 690 -40.27 -29.86 -63.71
C ASP A 690 -40.15 -29.81 -65.24
N ARG A 691 -39.26 -28.94 -65.75
CA ARG A 691 -38.83 -28.83 -67.15
C ARG A 691 -39.87 -28.24 -68.07
N ASP A 692 -40.62 -27.27 -67.57
CA ASP A 692 -41.60 -26.51 -68.37
C ASP A 692 -40.94 -25.32 -69.11
N GLY A 693 -39.83 -24.79 -68.59
CA GLY A 693 -39.08 -23.67 -69.16
C GLY A 693 -39.01 -22.42 -68.28
N LEU A 694 -39.70 -22.37 -67.13
CA LEU A 694 -39.47 -21.43 -66.04
C LEU A 694 -38.39 -21.99 -65.09
N THR A 695 -37.72 -21.10 -64.34
CA THR A 695 -36.82 -21.55 -63.28
C THR A 695 -37.57 -21.69 -61.97
N ASP A 696 -37.09 -22.55 -61.08
CA ASP A 696 -37.72 -22.80 -59.78
C ASP A 696 -37.85 -21.50 -58.97
N TYR A 697 -36.86 -20.60 -59.04
CA TYR A 697 -36.94 -19.24 -58.50
C TYR A 697 -38.11 -18.43 -59.07
N LEU A 698 -38.27 -18.40 -60.41
CA LEU A 698 -39.32 -17.61 -61.06
C LEU A 698 -40.69 -18.11 -60.63
N GLU A 699 -40.89 -19.42 -60.59
CA GLU A 699 -42.13 -20.04 -60.16
C GLU A 699 -42.41 -19.80 -58.68
N TYR A 700 -41.44 -20.06 -57.80
CA TYR A 700 -41.65 -19.94 -56.36
C TYR A 700 -41.76 -18.49 -55.85
N LYS A 701 -41.00 -17.55 -56.43
CA LYS A 701 -40.92 -16.17 -55.92
C LYS A 701 -41.69 -15.14 -56.75
N ILE A 702 -41.91 -15.37 -58.04
CA ILE A 702 -42.41 -14.33 -58.95
C ILE A 702 -43.78 -14.69 -59.55
N PHE A 703 -43.92 -15.87 -60.16
CA PHE A 703 -45.15 -16.30 -60.80
C PHE A 703 -46.13 -16.99 -59.84
N GLU A 704 -45.60 -17.55 -58.75
CA GLU A 704 -46.32 -18.32 -57.75
C GLU A 704 -47.01 -19.58 -58.31
N SER A 705 -46.48 -20.21 -59.38
CA SER A 705 -46.89 -21.54 -59.90
C SER A 705 -46.32 -22.70 -59.05
N ASP A 706 -46.65 -23.96 -59.36
CA ASP A 706 -46.11 -25.16 -58.72
C ASP A 706 -44.81 -25.62 -59.43
N PRO A 707 -43.60 -25.35 -58.88
CA PRO A 707 -42.32 -25.67 -59.53
C PRO A 707 -42.03 -27.18 -59.68
N LEU A 708 -42.97 -28.03 -59.28
CA LEU A 708 -42.90 -29.49 -59.41
C LEU A 708 -43.88 -30.03 -60.45
N ASN A 709 -44.64 -29.16 -61.11
CA ASN A 709 -45.70 -29.54 -62.02
C ASN A 709 -45.83 -28.55 -63.19
N PRO A 710 -45.50 -28.97 -64.42
CA PRO A 710 -45.34 -28.07 -65.57
C PRO A 710 -46.66 -27.49 -66.13
N ASP A 711 -47.78 -27.67 -65.44
CA ASP A 711 -49.16 -27.33 -65.81
C ASP A 711 -49.98 -27.33 -64.50
N SER A 712 -49.87 -26.23 -63.75
CA SER A 712 -50.29 -26.09 -62.35
C SER A 712 -51.79 -26.33 -62.12
N ASP A 713 -52.64 -25.88 -63.04
CA ASP A 713 -54.09 -26.04 -62.96
C ASP A 713 -54.64 -27.23 -63.78
N GLY A 714 -53.82 -27.83 -64.63
CA GLY A 714 -54.15 -28.99 -65.46
C GLY A 714 -54.99 -28.69 -66.69
N ASP A 715 -54.96 -27.46 -67.20
CA ASP A 715 -55.69 -27.03 -68.39
C ASP A 715 -54.99 -27.41 -69.72
N LYS A 716 -53.69 -27.75 -69.65
CA LYS A 716 -52.71 -28.11 -70.70
C LYS A 716 -51.94 -26.95 -71.33
N LEU A 717 -52.14 -25.73 -70.87
CA LEU A 717 -51.19 -24.64 -71.05
C LEU A 717 -50.12 -24.82 -69.97
N THR A 718 -48.86 -24.87 -70.36
CA THR A 718 -47.76 -25.00 -69.41
C THR A 718 -47.49 -23.66 -68.74
N ASP A 719 -46.98 -23.66 -67.51
CA ASP A 719 -46.88 -22.43 -66.71
C ASP A 719 -45.95 -21.40 -67.38
N ASP A 720 -44.90 -21.85 -68.10
CA ASP A 720 -44.07 -21.01 -68.98
C ASP A 720 -44.86 -20.26 -70.07
N LEU A 721 -45.86 -20.92 -70.67
CA LEU A 721 -46.75 -20.33 -71.66
C LEU A 721 -47.80 -19.45 -70.99
N GLU A 722 -48.26 -19.81 -69.80
CA GLU A 722 -49.16 -18.96 -69.02
C GLU A 722 -48.49 -17.64 -68.62
N TRP A 723 -47.21 -17.68 -68.27
CA TRP A 723 -46.39 -16.48 -68.06
C TRP A 723 -46.31 -15.62 -69.33
N GLU A 724 -46.12 -16.22 -70.50
CA GLU A 724 -46.12 -15.51 -71.81
C GLU A 724 -47.49 -14.91 -72.15
N HIS A 725 -48.57 -15.63 -71.83
CA HIS A 725 -49.95 -15.24 -72.14
C HIS A 725 -50.64 -14.41 -71.04
N HIS A 726 -50.00 -14.25 -69.88
CA HIS A 726 -50.48 -13.54 -68.71
C HIS A 726 -51.77 -14.11 -68.10
N THR A 727 -51.94 -15.44 -68.16
CA THR A 727 -53.02 -16.19 -67.50
C THR A 727 -52.64 -16.58 -66.07
N ASP A 728 -53.62 -17.00 -65.26
CA ASP A 728 -53.40 -17.38 -63.86
C ASP A 728 -53.14 -18.89 -63.74
N PRO A 729 -51.92 -19.33 -63.33
CA PRO A 729 -51.53 -20.74 -63.34
C PRO A 729 -52.29 -21.62 -62.35
N TRP A 730 -53.12 -21.04 -61.49
CA TRP A 730 -54.02 -21.77 -60.60
C TRP A 730 -55.47 -21.76 -61.07
N ASN A 731 -55.75 -21.21 -62.25
CA ASN A 731 -57.09 -21.01 -62.74
C ASN A 731 -57.26 -21.45 -64.19
N TYR A 732 -57.85 -22.64 -64.33
CA TYR A 732 -58.22 -23.32 -65.58
C TYR A 732 -58.90 -22.46 -66.67
N ASP A 733 -59.47 -21.31 -66.30
CA ASP A 733 -60.27 -20.39 -67.12
C ASP A 733 -60.11 -18.98 -66.50
N THR A 734 -59.11 -18.22 -66.97
CA THR A 734 -58.65 -16.99 -66.32
C THR A 734 -59.73 -15.90 -66.31
N ASP A 735 -60.47 -15.75 -67.40
CA ASP A 735 -61.50 -14.71 -67.52
C ASP A 735 -62.91 -15.16 -67.08
N GLY A 736 -63.11 -16.47 -66.90
CA GLY A 736 -64.32 -17.08 -66.34
C GLY A 736 -65.47 -17.23 -67.34
N ASP A 737 -65.19 -17.27 -68.64
CA ASP A 737 -66.20 -17.39 -69.69
C ASP A 737 -66.68 -18.84 -69.96
N GLY A 738 -65.95 -19.83 -69.41
CA GLY A 738 -66.22 -21.26 -69.50
C GLY A 738 -65.39 -22.01 -70.55
N VAL A 739 -64.46 -21.37 -71.24
CA VAL A 739 -63.40 -21.97 -72.06
C VAL A 739 -62.10 -22.00 -71.24
N SER A 740 -61.20 -22.95 -71.50
CA SER A 740 -59.91 -22.99 -70.79
C SER A 740 -58.88 -22.17 -71.54
N ASP A 741 -57.94 -21.57 -70.82
CA ASP A 741 -56.88 -20.71 -71.37
C ASP A 741 -56.11 -21.41 -72.50
N TYR A 742 -55.77 -22.69 -72.33
CA TYR A 742 -55.19 -23.55 -73.37
C TYR A 742 -56.01 -23.57 -74.65
N HIS A 743 -57.33 -23.73 -74.55
CA HIS A 743 -58.19 -23.80 -75.73
C HIS A 743 -58.25 -22.44 -76.43
N GLU A 744 -58.21 -21.35 -75.69
CA GLU A 744 -58.24 -20.01 -76.23
C GLU A 744 -56.96 -19.66 -76.98
N VAL A 745 -55.81 -19.85 -76.32
CA VAL A 745 -54.47 -19.71 -76.94
C VAL A 745 -54.37 -20.58 -78.20
N LYS A 746 -54.81 -21.85 -78.12
CA LYS A 746 -54.76 -22.79 -79.26
C LYS A 746 -55.65 -22.40 -80.43
N TYR A 747 -56.78 -21.75 -80.16
CA TYR A 747 -57.75 -21.34 -81.18
C TYR A 747 -57.69 -19.85 -81.52
N ASN A 748 -56.67 -19.14 -81.03
CA ASN A 748 -56.40 -17.72 -81.25
C ASN A 748 -57.53 -16.78 -80.77
N SER A 749 -58.13 -17.05 -79.61
CA SER A 749 -58.87 -16.05 -78.82
C SER A 749 -58.02 -15.48 -77.69
N ASP A 750 -58.45 -14.37 -77.10
CA ASP A 750 -57.79 -13.72 -75.95
C ASP A 750 -58.28 -14.33 -74.60
N PRO A 751 -57.44 -15.09 -73.87
CA PRO A 751 -57.82 -15.75 -72.61
C PRO A 751 -58.06 -14.79 -71.43
N LEU A 752 -57.96 -13.48 -71.66
CA LEU A 752 -58.20 -12.43 -70.67
C LEU A 752 -59.44 -11.58 -71.00
N ASP A 753 -60.17 -11.90 -72.08
CA ASP A 753 -61.36 -11.17 -72.52
C ASP A 753 -62.58 -12.10 -72.59
N PRO A 754 -63.48 -12.07 -71.58
CA PRO A 754 -64.60 -13.02 -71.49
C PRO A 754 -65.68 -12.82 -72.56
N ASP A 755 -65.51 -11.83 -73.44
CA ASP A 755 -66.34 -11.61 -74.63
C ASP A 755 -65.72 -12.22 -75.92
N ASP A 756 -64.47 -12.70 -75.91
CA ASP A 756 -63.72 -13.23 -77.07
C ASP A 756 -63.69 -14.78 -77.16
N ILE A 757 -64.81 -15.46 -76.94
CA ILE A 757 -64.88 -16.93 -77.09
C ILE A 757 -64.45 -17.44 -78.49
N PRO A 758 -63.62 -18.50 -78.58
CA PRO A 758 -63.23 -19.10 -79.85
C PRO A 758 -64.42 -19.77 -80.57
N ASP A 759 -64.41 -19.80 -81.91
CA ASP A 759 -65.51 -20.33 -82.76
C ASP A 759 -65.74 -21.85 -82.52
N LEU A 760 -66.55 -22.17 -81.50
CA LEU A 760 -66.83 -23.48 -80.93
C LEU A 760 -67.75 -24.34 -81.83
N ILE A 761 -67.24 -24.79 -82.98
CA ILE A 761 -67.94 -25.80 -83.81
C ILE A 761 -67.59 -27.25 -83.39
N TYR A 762 -66.64 -27.48 -82.47
CA TYR A 762 -66.15 -28.84 -82.19
C TYR A 762 -66.09 -29.32 -80.73
N LEU A 763 -66.59 -28.59 -79.72
CA LEU A 763 -66.29 -28.90 -78.31
C LEU A 763 -67.47 -29.07 -77.33
N ILE A 764 -68.64 -29.57 -77.77
CA ILE A 764 -69.73 -29.93 -76.83
C ILE A 764 -69.79 -31.47 -76.60
N PRO A 765 -69.43 -32.00 -75.42
CA PRO A 765 -70.06 -33.21 -74.93
C PRO A 765 -71.50 -32.90 -74.52
N PHE A 766 -72.38 -33.70 -75.07
CA PHE A 766 -73.84 -33.63 -75.04
C PHE A 766 -74.44 -33.72 -73.62
N SER A 767 -74.41 -32.65 -72.82
CA SER A 767 -75.22 -32.56 -71.60
C SER A 767 -75.29 -31.14 -71.03
N ILE A 768 -76.27 -30.35 -71.48
CA ILE A 768 -77.16 -29.45 -70.71
C ILE A 768 -78.01 -28.72 -71.75
N GLY A 769 -79.17 -29.31 -72.04
CA GLY A 769 -80.07 -28.83 -73.09
C GLY A 769 -81.43 -29.48 -73.01
N LEU A 770 -82.00 -29.60 -71.80
CA LEU A 770 -83.37 -30.09 -71.62
C LEU A 770 -84.09 -29.58 -70.37
N VAL A 771 -83.72 -28.42 -69.81
CA VAL A 771 -84.45 -27.81 -68.67
C VAL A 771 -85.26 -26.57 -69.05
N ALA A 772 -85.11 -26.03 -70.26
CA ALA A 772 -85.95 -24.92 -70.74
C ALA A 772 -87.25 -25.35 -71.47
N PHE A 773 -87.56 -26.66 -71.59
CA PHE A 773 -88.69 -27.12 -72.43
C PHE A 773 -89.78 -27.96 -71.73
N LEU A 774 -89.77 -28.13 -70.40
CA LEU A 774 -90.86 -28.81 -69.69
C LEU A 774 -91.40 -28.02 -68.48
N GLY A 775 -91.55 -26.71 -68.66
CA GLY A 775 -92.45 -25.87 -67.85
C GLY A 775 -93.91 -26.04 -68.27
N LEU A 776 -94.44 -27.27 -68.26
CA LEU A 776 -95.88 -27.54 -68.47
C LEU A 776 -96.20 -29.00 -68.14
N LEU A 777 -96.32 -29.31 -66.83
CA LEU A 777 -97.30 -30.25 -66.24
C LEU A 777 -96.80 -30.76 -64.88
N GLY A 778 -97.43 -30.26 -63.81
CA GLY A 778 -98.03 -31.14 -62.81
C GLY A 778 -97.15 -31.68 -61.66
N PHE A 779 -97.38 -31.06 -60.50
CA PHE A 779 -97.73 -31.75 -59.24
C PHE A 779 -96.64 -32.53 -58.45
N PHE A 780 -96.34 -31.96 -57.28
CA PHE A 780 -96.05 -32.60 -55.98
C PHE A 780 -94.62 -33.08 -55.61
N ARG A 781 -94.14 -32.41 -54.54
CA ARG A 781 -93.57 -32.93 -53.27
C ARG A 781 -92.11 -33.44 -53.21
N HIS A 782 -91.36 -32.74 -52.35
CA HIS A 782 -90.77 -33.22 -51.08
C HIS A 782 -89.48 -34.08 -51.07
N GLN A 783 -88.46 -33.48 -50.44
CA GLN A 783 -87.52 -34.02 -49.43
C GLN A 783 -86.47 -35.12 -49.75
N HIS A 784 -85.25 -34.79 -49.28
CA HIS A 784 -84.19 -35.62 -48.67
C HIS A 784 -83.27 -36.54 -49.51
N GLN A 785 -81.98 -36.16 -49.48
CA GLN A 785 -80.82 -36.87 -48.89
C GLN A 785 -80.40 -38.31 -49.32
N HIS A 786 -79.09 -38.39 -49.56
CA HIS A 786 -78.11 -39.49 -49.40
C HIS A 786 -78.00 -40.65 -50.41
N ASP A 787 -76.77 -40.74 -50.95
CA ASP A 787 -75.90 -41.89 -51.25
C ASP A 787 -76.44 -43.11 -52.00
N TYR A 788 -75.71 -43.56 -53.03
CA TYR A 788 -75.06 -44.89 -53.02
C TYR A 788 -74.19 -45.11 -54.28
N GLN A 789 -73.02 -45.70 -54.01
CA GLN A 789 -72.08 -46.26 -54.97
C GLN A 789 -72.64 -47.44 -55.76
N PHE A 790 -72.19 -47.63 -57.01
CA PHE A 790 -71.64 -48.89 -57.62
C PHE A 790 -71.81 -48.88 -59.16
N PHE A 791 -70.72 -48.93 -59.93
CA PHE A 791 -70.29 -50.12 -60.68
C PHE A 791 -69.03 -49.84 -61.53
N ARG A 792 -67.98 -50.59 -61.21
CA ARG A 792 -66.82 -50.87 -62.07
C ARG A 792 -67.22 -51.65 -63.33
N LYS A 793 -66.50 -51.44 -64.44
CA LYS A 793 -65.73 -52.50 -65.13
C LYS A 793 -64.86 -51.94 -66.27
N ILE A 794 -63.54 -52.02 -66.12
CA ILE A 794 -62.60 -52.22 -67.25
C ILE A 794 -61.74 -53.48 -66.94
N PRO A 795 -61.50 -54.38 -67.91
CA PRO A 795 -60.74 -55.62 -67.72
C PRO A 795 -59.23 -55.48 -68.03
N GLU A 796 -58.45 -56.11 -67.15
CA GLU A 796 -57.24 -56.92 -67.37
C GLU A 796 -56.31 -56.66 -68.57
N LYS A 797 -55.50 -55.60 -68.48
CA LYS A 797 -54.07 -55.64 -68.89
C LYS A 797 -53.10 -54.99 -67.88
N GLY A 798 -53.55 -54.68 -66.66
CA GLY A 798 -52.74 -54.06 -65.60
C GLY A 798 -52.36 -54.98 -64.41
N LYS A 799 -52.61 -56.29 -64.48
CA LYS A 799 -52.42 -57.22 -63.35
C LYS A 799 -50.98 -57.74 -63.15
N LYS A 800 -49.97 -57.17 -63.81
CA LYS A 800 -48.56 -57.57 -63.60
C LYS A 800 -47.63 -56.47 -63.06
N VAL A 801 -48.12 -55.24 -62.91
CA VAL A 801 -47.35 -54.13 -62.27
C VAL A 801 -47.76 -53.91 -60.81
N LEU A 802 -49.00 -54.29 -60.45
CA LEU A 802 -49.57 -54.15 -59.10
C LEU A 802 -49.15 -55.21 -58.07
N GLU A 803 -48.30 -56.18 -58.44
CA GLU A 803 -47.76 -57.18 -57.50
C GLU A 803 -46.38 -56.78 -56.93
N ALA A 804 -45.70 -55.77 -57.52
CA ALA A 804 -44.44 -55.23 -57.01
C ALA A 804 -44.64 -54.12 -55.97
N ILE A 805 -45.70 -53.31 -56.09
CA ILE A 805 -45.98 -52.16 -55.21
C ILE A 805 -46.57 -52.58 -53.85
N ARG A 806 -46.92 -53.86 -53.66
CA ARG A 806 -47.54 -54.36 -52.42
C ARG A 806 -46.55 -54.85 -51.34
N LYS A 807 -45.25 -54.57 -51.48
CA LYS A 807 -44.18 -55.08 -50.60
C LYS A 807 -43.31 -54.03 -49.90
N ILE A 808 -43.78 -52.80 -49.73
CA ILE A 808 -43.17 -51.86 -48.77
C ILE A 808 -44.10 -51.75 -47.54
N PRO A 809 -43.66 -52.22 -46.34
CA PRO A 809 -44.47 -52.19 -45.12
C PRO A 809 -44.76 -50.78 -44.58
N SER A 810 -45.83 -50.67 -43.81
CA SER A 810 -46.46 -49.47 -43.23
C SER A 810 -45.64 -48.65 -42.21
N THR A 811 -44.32 -48.83 -42.13
CA THR A 811 -43.46 -48.15 -41.14
C THR A 811 -43.13 -46.70 -41.50
N PHE A 812 -43.15 -46.33 -42.78
CA PHE A 812 -42.81 -44.97 -43.22
C PHE A 812 -43.90 -43.91 -42.91
N LYS A 813 -45.17 -44.34 -42.87
CA LYS A 813 -46.31 -43.44 -42.61
C LYS A 813 -46.50 -43.15 -41.12
N GLU A 814 -46.09 -44.07 -40.24
CA GLU A 814 -46.08 -43.86 -38.78
C GLU A 814 -44.86 -43.03 -38.34
N TRP A 815 -43.73 -43.14 -39.04
CA TRP A 815 -42.53 -42.32 -38.82
C TRP A 815 -42.76 -40.81 -39.08
N ARG A 816 -43.43 -40.46 -40.19
CA ARG A 816 -43.80 -39.06 -40.54
C ARG A 816 -44.69 -38.36 -39.50
N VAL A 817 -45.57 -39.10 -38.82
CA VAL A 817 -46.48 -38.54 -37.81
C VAL A 817 -45.77 -38.37 -36.45
N GLN A 818 -44.80 -39.23 -36.13
CA GLN A 818 -44.00 -39.13 -34.90
C GLN A 818 -43.00 -37.97 -34.96
N MET A 819 -42.35 -37.75 -36.11
CA MET A 819 -41.45 -36.61 -36.34
C MET A 819 -42.19 -35.26 -36.24
N LYS A 820 -43.37 -35.13 -36.86
CA LYS A 820 -44.21 -33.92 -36.74
C LYS A 820 -44.62 -33.58 -35.30
N ASN A 821 -44.81 -34.58 -34.43
CA ASN A 821 -45.12 -34.37 -33.01
C ASN A 821 -43.89 -34.08 -32.14
N TYR A 822 -42.71 -34.55 -32.55
CA TYR A 822 -41.43 -34.31 -31.88
C TYR A 822 -40.97 -32.86 -32.06
N PHE A 823 -40.93 -32.36 -33.29
CA PHE A 823 -40.57 -30.95 -33.58
C PHE A 823 -41.56 -29.95 -32.98
N ARG A 824 -42.85 -30.31 -32.90
CA ARG A 824 -43.88 -29.47 -32.26
C ARG A 824 -43.68 -29.33 -30.73
N LYS A 825 -43.05 -30.31 -30.07
CA LYS A 825 -42.68 -30.25 -28.64
C LYS A 825 -41.40 -29.44 -28.39
N ILE A 826 -40.46 -29.43 -29.33
CA ILE A 826 -39.24 -28.61 -29.28
C ILE A 826 -39.59 -27.13 -29.44
N LYS A 827 -40.51 -26.79 -30.35
CA LYS A 827 -41.02 -25.43 -30.58
C LYS A 827 -41.68 -24.78 -29.33
N GLN A 828 -42.26 -25.59 -28.42
CA GLN A 828 -42.86 -25.09 -27.16
C GLN A 828 -41.87 -24.91 -25.99
N LYS A 829 -40.67 -25.50 -26.05
CA LYS A 829 -39.65 -25.39 -24.99
C LYS A 829 -38.63 -24.27 -25.21
N ARG A 830 -38.62 -23.62 -26.38
CA ARG A 830 -37.64 -22.60 -26.77
C ARG A 830 -37.94 -21.17 -26.24
N ASN A 831 -39.09 -20.95 -25.57
CA ASN A 831 -39.53 -19.63 -25.05
C ASN A 831 -39.43 -19.46 -23.52
N LYS A 832 -38.34 -19.85 -22.86
CA LYS A 832 -38.06 -19.50 -21.45
C LYS A 832 -36.61 -19.06 -21.23
N PRO A 833 -36.33 -18.20 -20.22
CA PRO A 833 -35.00 -17.63 -19.97
C PRO A 833 -33.97 -18.67 -19.51
N VAL A 834 -32.69 -18.31 -19.61
CA VAL A 834 -31.51 -19.20 -19.68
C VAL A 834 -31.17 -19.95 -18.37
N GLU A 835 -31.66 -19.55 -17.20
CA GLU A 835 -31.16 -20.05 -15.91
C GLU A 835 -31.74 -21.38 -15.37
N GLU A 836 -32.61 -22.10 -16.09
CA GLU A 836 -33.14 -23.40 -15.64
C GLU A 836 -33.06 -24.52 -16.71
N ARG A 837 -31.93 -24.65 -17.42
CA ARG A 837 -31.69 -25.80 -18.32
C ARG A 837 -30.79 -26.85 -17.68
N LYS A 838 -31.37 -27.78 -16.90
CA LYS A 838 -30.76 -29.12 -16.74
C LYS A 838 -31.07 -29.94 -18.00
N LYS A 839 -30.06 -30.23 -18.82
CA LYS A 839 -30.15 -31.26 -19.89
C LYS A 839 -30.26 -32.66 -19.23
N PRO A 840 -31.09 -33.59 -19.75
CA PRO A 840 -31.08 -34.98 -19.31
C PRO A 840 -29.75 -35.63 -19.69
N SER A 841 -29.24 -36.54 -18.87
CA SER A 841 -27.94 -37.17 -19.14
C SER A 841 -28.06 -38.26 -20.22
N ILE A 842 -26.94 -38.65 -20.82
CA ILE A 842 -26.84 -39.80 -21.75
C ILE A 842 -27.47 -41.09 -21.17
N TRP A 843 -27.56 -41.22 -19.83
CA TRP A 843 -28.28 -42.33 -19.18
C TRP A 843 -29.80 -42.33 -19.44
N ASP A 844 -30.43 -41.16 -19.63
CA ASP A 844 -31.87 -41.06 -19.92
C ASP A 844 -32.18 -41.43 -21.38
N LEU A 845 -31.23 -41.21 -22.30
CA LEU A 845 -31.33 -41.63 -23.71
C LEU A 845 -30.99 -43.11 -23.89
N MET A 846 -30.03 -43.65 -23.13
CA MET A 846 -29.69 -45.08 -23.16
C MET A 846 -30.78 -45.97 -22.56
N LYS A 847 -31.50 -45.52 -21.52
CA LYS A 847 -32.59 -46.28 -20.90
C LYS A 847 -33.77 -46.53 -21.86
N TYR A 848 -33.97 -45.66 -22.84
CA TYR A 848 -34.98 -45.83 -23.89
C TYR A 848 -34.57 -46.83 -24.99
N ARG A 849 -33.25 -47.04 -25.19
CA ARG A 849 -32.71 -48.01 -26.16
C ARG A 849 -32.72 -49.45 -25.61
N ILE A 850 -32.50 -49.62 -24.30
CA ILE A 850 -32.51 -50.94 -23.64
C ILE A 850 -33.94 -51.51 -23.53
N ASP A 851 -34.96 -50.67 -23.24
CA ASP A 851 -36.37 -51.13 -23.17
C ASP A 851 -36.96 -51.52 -24.56
N ARG A 852 -36.24 -51.25 -25.66
CA ARG A 852 -36.64 -51.60 -27.02
C ARG A 852 -36.06 -52.94 -27.50
N GLU A 853 -34.87 -53.34 -27.05
CA GLU A 853 -34.28 -54.63 -27.45
C GLU A 853 -34.92 -55.85 -26.76
N ASP A 854 -35.52 -55.68 -25.57
CA ASP A 854 -36.21 -56.79 -24.88
C ASP A 854 -37.64 -57.08 -25.42
N ASN A 855 -38.23 -56.15 -26.18
CA ASN A 855 -39.56 -56.35 -26.79
C ASN A 855 -39.53 -56.85 -28.24
N GLU A 856 -38.35 -56.97 -28.87
CA GLU A 856 -38.20 -57.58 -30.21
C GLU A 856 -37.88 -59.09 -30.16
N LYS A 857 -37.96 -59.72 -28.97
CA LYS A 857 -37.87 -61.18 -28.82
C LYS A 857 -39.17 -61.91 -28.42
N ASN A 858 -40.34 -61.29 -28.53
CA ASN A 858 -41.64 -61.99 -28.38
C ASN A 858 -42.63 -61.69 -29.51
#